data_AF-A0ABD1X648-F1
#
_entry.id   AF-A0ABD1X648-F1
#
_cell.length_a   1.000
_cell.length_b   1.000
_cell.length_c   1.000
_cell.angle_alpha   90.00
_cell.angle_beta   90.00
_cell.angle_gamma   90.00
#
_symmetry.space_group_name_H-M   'P 1'
#
loop_
_entity.id
_entity.type
_entity.pdbx_description
1 polymer ?
#
loop_
_entity_poly.entity_id
_entity_poly.type
_entity_poly.pdbx_seq_one_letter_code
_entity_poly.pdbx_strand_id
1 'polypeptide(L)'
;MADWTDLPMDILVVIAESLTVIEDFTSFSAVCKEWQSATAILKKKPSLPTRYPRIMLSEKVDTMDQRNQDDPSGRRCLGAHYGWLFTVGFDLQINLLHPFSRQQICLPPFLTFPAQRYEYDETYMPQEDIESFVKKIAISSNPQSKNNLHDYNHECVILAIYGEFGVLAFARLGDTLWTNIQVPSCCYDDVLYHKGRFYAVDCHGVVVVCDINDNNDPKAIVVAPAPSETHDQIQKYLVESSGDLLLVSRIRGGTLFEGDDDDNKKALYYTIDFSILRLEEYHEEGNNYAYKLTKVNTLEDRALFLGNNVSTSLPSSECIKANCIYFTDDNHELFCIGEPGGGGRDTGIFDIENGIIQSNYAGESRSCLSPPLWSNTDVDQRDDAQDDGTQFGGGDDGTFTSQASSHYDTAENGSKVDNLANEVEALLISDRTCTGVLCSHPLSRDIRIESLSLTFHGHDLIVDSELELNYGRRYGLLGLNGCGKSTLLSSIGCRELPIPEHMDIFHLTREIEASDMSSLEAVISCDEERLRLEREVEALAAQDDGGGEQLDRIYERLDALDASTAEKRAAEILYGLGFNKKMQEKKTRDFSGGWRMRIALARALFMNPTILLLDEPTNHLDLEACVWLEETLKNFDRILVVVSHSQDFLNGVCTNIIHMQNKALKIYTGNFDQYIQTRSELEENQMKQYKWEQEQIAGMKEYIARFGHGSAKLARQAQSKEKTLAKMERGGLTERVVRDKVLVFRFVDVGKLPPPVLQFVEVTFGYTPDNLIYKNLDFGVDLDSRVALVGPNGAGKSTLLKLMTGDLVPLDGMVRRHNHLRIAQFHQHLTEKLDLEMSALLFMIREYPGNEEEKMRAAVGRFGLTGKAQVMPMKNLSDGQRSRVIFAWLAWRQPHMLLLDEPTNHLDIETIDSLADALNEWDGGLVLVSHDFRLINQVAKEIWVCENQAVTRWEGDIMKFKEHLKAKSVNFPPKS
;
A
#
# COMPACT_ATOMS: atom_id res chain seq x y z
N MET A 1 -33.28 4.41 1.35
CA MET A 1 -33.28 3.30 0.37
C MET A 1 -31.84 2.82 0.31
N ALA A 2 -31.47 1.61 0.69
CA ALA A 2 -32.24 0.46 1.14
C ALA A 2 -31.37 -0.35 2.11
N ASP A 3 -31.96 -1.30 2.81
CA ASP A 3 -31.20 -2.38 3.46
C ASP A 3 -30.29 -3.01 2.39
N TRP A 4 -29.05 -3.39 2.71
CA TRP A 4 -28.09 -3.82 1.67
C TRP A 4 -28.49 -5.14 1.01
N THR A 5 -29.39 -5.89 1.65
CA THR A 5 -30.10 -7.04 1.08
C THR A 5 -31.01 -6.66 -0.09
N ASP A 6 -31.39 -5.38 -0.23
CA ASP A 6 -32.28 -4.86 -1.26
C ASP A 6 -31.52 -4.23 -2.44
N LEU A 7 -30.18 -4.25 -2.42
CA LEU A 7 -29.41 -3.75 -3.56
C LEU A 7 -29.59 -4.66 -4.79
N PRO A 8 -29.74 -4.07 -5.99
CA PRO A 8 -29.79 -4.84 -7.23
C PRO A 8 -28.53 -5.71 -7.38
N MET A 9 -28.73 -6.98 -7.72
CA MET A 9 -27.65 -7.97 -7.91
C MET A 9 -26.54 -7.48 -8.84
N ASP A 10 -26.89 -6.68 -9.84
CA ASP A 10 -25.96 -6.14 -10.83
C ASP A 10 -24.92 -5.20 -10.17
N ILE A 11 -25.33 -4.43 -9.15
CA ILE A 11 -24.46 -3.55 -8.38
C ILE A 11 -23.56 -4.37 -7.45
N LEU A 12 -24.12 -5.40 -6.81
CA LEU A 12 -23.37 -6.31 -5.94
C LEU A 12 -22.27 -7.06 -6.71
N VAL A 13 -22.56 -7.47 -7.94
CA VAL A 13 -21.61 -8.13 -8.86
C VAL A 13 -20.48 -7.17 -9.23
N VAL A 14 -20.79 -5.91 -9.56
CA VAL A 14 -19.76 -4.89 -9.89
C VAL A 14 -18.86 -4.59 -8.69
N ILE A 15 -19.42 -4.47 -7.48
CA ILE A 15 -18.60 -4.24 -6.29
C ILE A 15 -17.74 -5.48 -5.99
N ALA A 16 -18.27 -6.68 -6.14
CA ALA A 16 -17.49 -7.91 -6.00
C ALA A 16 -16.37 -8.04 -7.05
N GLU A 17 -16.52 -7.52 -8.27
CA GLU A 17 -15.44 -7.45 -9.27
C GLU A 17 -14.30 -6.50 -8.87
N SER A 18 -14.64 -5.42 -8.16
CA SER A 18 -13.71 -4.36 -7.77
C SER A 18 -12.82 -4.71 -6.57
N LEU A 19 -13.17 -5.75 -5.80
CA LEU A 19 -12.34 -6.26 -4.72
C LEU A 19 -11.11 -6.98 -5.32
N THR A 20 -9.92 -6.48 -4.99
CA THR A 20 -8.62 -6.98 -5.50
C THR A 20 -7.87 -7.84 -4.50
N VAL A 21 -8.16 -7.67 -3.20
CA VAL A 21 -7.57 -8.43 -2.09
C VAL A 21 -8.49 -9.60 -1.75
N ILE A 22 -7.94 -10.80 -1.72
CA ILE A 22 -8.70 -12.05 -1.50
C ILE A 22 -9.38 -12.10 -0.12
N GLU A 23 -8.77 -11.44 0.85
CA GLU A 23 -9.22 -11.37 2.24
C GLU A 23 -10.47 -10.49 2.36
N ASP A 24 -10.51 -9.38 1.63
CA ASP A 24 -11.68 -8.51 1.51
C ASP A 24 -12.80 -9.23 0.76
N PHE A 25 -12.50 -9.88 -0.37
CA PHE A 25 -13.48 -10.69 -1.09
C PHE A 25 -14.17 -11.72 -0.18
N THR A 26 -13.39 -12.36 0.69
CA THR A 26 -13.88 -13.39 1.61
C THR A 26 -14.62 -12.80 2.81
N SER A 27 -14.16 -11.67 3.37
CA SER A 27 -14.85 -10.94 4.44
C SER A 27 -16.20 -10.38 4.00
N PHE A 28 -16.31 -9.88 2.77
CA PHE A 28 -17.55 -9.33 2.20
C PHE A 28 -18.58 -10.43 1.86
N SER A 29 -18.13 -11.60 1.41
CA SER A 29 -19.01 -12.76 1.16
C SER A 29 -19.65 -13.33 2.44
N ALA A 30 -19.10 -13.02 3.61
CA ALA A 30 -19.61 -13.45 4.91
C ALA A 30 -20.75 -12.57 5.45
N VAL A 31 -21.06 -11.46 4.77
CA VAL A 31 -21.93 -10.40 5.31
C VAL A 31 -23.43 -10.68 5.10
N CYS A 32 -23.88 -11.13 3.92
CA CYS A 32 -25.27 -11.57 3.73
C CYS A 32 -25.45 -12.52 2.54
N LYS A 33 -26.64 -13.10 2.41
CA LYS A 33 -26.97 -14.15 1.43
C LYS A 33 -26.95 -13.64 -0.03
N GLU A 34 -27.29 -12.37 -0.23
CA GLU A 34 -27.33 -11.70 -1.54
C GLU A 34 -25.91 -11.45 -2.06
N TRP A 35 -24.95 -11.13 -1.18
CA TRP A 35 -23.52 -11.03 -1.53
C TRP A 35 -22.89 -12.38 -1.89
N GLN A 36 -23.29 -13.45 -1.21
CA GLN A 36 -22.90 -14.82 -1.56
C GLN A 36 -23.40 -15.20 -2.97
N SER A 37 -24.60 -14.73 -3.32
CA SER A 37 -25.19 -14.95 -4.64
C SER A 37 -24.47 -14.14 -5.72
N ALA A 38 -24.08 -12.90 -5.45
CA ALA A 38 -23.37 -12.02 -6.40
C ALA A 38 -21.95 -12.49 -6.69
N THR A 39 -21.23 -12.95 -5.67
CA THR A 39 -19.87 -13.51 -5.81
C THR A 39 -19.84 -14.82 -6.61
N ALA A 40 -20.93 -15.61 -6.61
CA ALA A 40 -21.05 -16.82 -7.41
C ALA A 40 -21.15 -16.59 -8.94
N ILE A 41 -21.46 -15.36 -9.39
CA ILE A 41 -21.67 -15.01 -10.81
C ILE A 41 -20.32 -14.73 -11.53
N LEU A 42 -19.27 -14.40 -10.78
CA LEU A 42 -17.98 -13.92 -11.30
C LEU A 42 -17.00 -15.04 -11.68
N LYS A 43 -17.12 -15.57 -12.91
CA LYS A 43 -16.31 -16.70 -13.44
C LYS A 43 -14.89 -16.37 -13.94
N LYS A 44 -14.38 -15.12 -13.85
CA LYS A 44 -13.23 -14.65 -14.69
C LYS A 44 -11.89 -14.27 -13.99
N LYS A 45 -11.76 -14.35 -12.67
CA LYS A 45 -10.46 -14.16 -11.95
C LYS A 45 -9.85 -15.54 -11.62
N PRO A 46 -8.53 -15.68 -11.33
CA PRO A 46 -7.87 -16.99 -11.18
C PRO A 46 -8.71 -17.92 -10.32
N SER A 47 -8.93 -19.12 -10.83
CA SER A 47 -9.91 -20.07 -10.29
C SER A 47 -9.50 -20.56 -8.91
N LEU A 48 -9.86 -19.78 -7.89
CA LEU A 48 -10.39 -20.38 -6.67
C LEU A 48 -11.62 -21.20 -7.10
N PRO A 49 -11.76 -22.45 -6.65
CA PRO A 49 -13.08 -23.06 -6.62
C PRO A 49 -13.96 -22.08 -5.84
N THR A 50 -14.94 -21.50 -6.52
CA THR A 50 -15.99 -20.71 -5.91
C THR A 50 -16.49 -21.46 -4.67
N ARG A 51 -16.39 -20.79 -3.51
CA ARG A 51 -17.16 -21.03 -2.27
C ARG A 51 -16.46 -21.85 -1.17
N TYR A 52 -15.80 -21.10 -0.29
CA TYR A 52 -15.69 -21.44 1.13
C TYR A 52 -15.94 -20.16 1.95
N PRO A 53 -16.92 -20.14 2.87
CA PRO A 53 -17.04 -19.04 3.83
C PRO A 53 -15.80 -19.01 4.74
N ARG A 54 -15.31 -17.82 5.08
CA ARG A 54 -14.23 -17.60 6.09
C ARG A 54 -14.54 -18.14 7.49
N ILE A 55 -15.71 -18.74 7.67
CA ILE A 55 -16.16 -19.43 8.87
C ILE A 55 -15.33 -20.71 9.15
N MET A 56 -14.49 -21.12 8.19
CA MET A 56 -13.68 -22.35 8.17
C MET A 56 -12.16 -22.11 8.35
N LEU A 57 -11.70 -20.90 8.70
CA LEU A 57 -10.26 -20.70 9.01
C LEU A 57 -10.02 -20.95 10.50
N SER A 58 -9.09 -21.86 10.81
CA SER A 58 -8.59 -22.08 12.16
C SER A 58 -7.98 -20.79 12.71
N GLU A 59 -8.11 -20.57 14.03
CA GLU A 59 -7.72 -19.35 14.74
C GLU A 59 -6.24 -18.96 14.60
N LYS A 60 -5.38 -19.84 14.06
CA LYS A 60 -3.98 -19.54 13.77
C LYS A 60 -3.62 -20.05 12.37
N VAL A 61 -3.87 -19.20 11.37
CA VAL A 61 -3.02 -19.24 10.17
C VAL A 61 -1.68 -18.68 10.62
N ASP A 62 -0.78 -19.56 11.05
CA ASP A 62 0.62 -19.28 11.37
C ASP A 62 1.32 -18.67 10.13
N THR A 63 1.16 -17.36 9.99
CA THR A 63 2.22 -16.48 9.52
C THR A 63 2.84 -15.91 10.78
N MET A 64 4.16 -16.11 10.92
CA MET A 64 4.94 -15.41 11.94
C MET A 64 4.91 -13.91 11.66
N ASP A 65 3.84 -13.26 12.09
CA ASP A 65 3.71 -11.84 12.31
C ASP A 65 2.51 -11.60 13.26
N GLN A 66 2.62 -12.10 14.50
CA GLN A 66 1.62 -11.91 15.57
C GLN A 66 1.50 -10.46 16.07
N ARG A 67 1.67 -9.47 15.19
CA ARG A 67 1.38 -8.05 15.45
C ARG A 67 0.57 -7.37 14.35
N ASN A 68 0.15 -8.09 13.30
CA ASN A 68 -0.43 -7.50 12.09
C ASN A 68 -1.76 -8.11 11.62
N GLN A 69 -2.45 -8.90 12.45
CA GLN A 69 -3.83 -9.35 12.14
C GLN A 69 -4.88 -8.74 13.08
N ASP A 70 -4.67 -7.48 13.39
CA ASP A 70 -5.74 -6.63 13.89
C ASP A 70 -6.50 -6.06 12.68
N ASP A 71 -7.84 -6.03 12.75
CA ASP A 71 -8.63 -5.00 12.04
C ASP A 71 -7.90 -3.65 12.22
N PRO A 72 -7.87 -2.70 11.26
CA PRO A 72 -7.32 -1.35 11.44
C PRO A 72 -7.72 -0.61 12.74
N SER A 73 -8.64 -1.16 13.54
CA SER A 73 -8.99 -0.75 14.91
C SER A 73 -8.27 -1.45 16.09
N GLY A 74 -7.44 -2.49 15.89
CA GLY A 74 -6.77 -3.21 16.99
C GLY A 74 -7.61 -4.31 17.67
N ARG A 75 -8.58 -4.93 16.98
CA ARG A 75 -9.60 -5.83 17.58
C ARG A 75 -9.66 -7.21 16.90
N ARG A 76 -9.80 -8.28 17.69
CA ARG A 76 -9.91 -9.69 17.27
C ARG A 76 -11.36 -10.04 16.89
N CYS A 77 -11.59 -10.76 15.79
CA CYS A 77 -12.91 -11.23 15.38
C CYS A 77 -13.17 -12.67 15.85
N LEU A 78 -14.29 -12.91 16.55
CA LEU A 78 -14.69 -14.22 17.09
C LEU A 78 -15.85 -14.89 16.33
N GLY A 79 -16.47 -14.19 15.37
CA GLY A 79 -17.56 -14.75 14.58
C GLY A 79 -18.32 -13.70 13.79
N ALA A 80 -19.17 -14.14 12.86
CA ALA A 80 -19.98 -13.27 12.02
C ALA A 80 -21.43 -13.80 11.91
N HIS A 81 -22.41 -12.93 12.13
CA HIS A 81 -23.84 -13.25 12.05
C HIS A 81 -24.61 -12.04 11.49
N TYR A 82 -25.54 -12.27 10.54
CA TYR A 82 -26.37 -11.23 9.92
C TYR A 82 -25.61 -10.00 9.38
N GLY A 83 -24.35 -10.18 8.96
CA GLY A 83 -23.52 -9.08 8.45
C GLY A 83 -22.73 -8.30 9.49
N TRP A 84 -22.82 -8.69 10.75
CA TRP A 84 -22.10 -8.10 11.86
C TRP A 84 -20.95 -9.01 12.30
N LEU A 85 -19.79 -8.42 12.52
CA LEU A 85 -18.60 -9.06 13.08
C LEU A 85 -18.63 -8.91 14.60
N PHE A 86 -18.51 -10.01 15.33
CA PHE A 86 -18.33 -9.99 16.77
C PHE A 86 -16.83 -9.84 17.06
N THR A 87 -16.46 -8.71 17.65
CA THR A 87 -15.06 -8.34 17.87
C THR A 87 -14.76 -8.08 19.35
N VAL A 88 -13.56 -8.45 19.78
CA VAL A 88 -13.04 -8.21 21.13
C VAL A 88 -11.73 -7.46 21.02
N GLY A 89 -11.61 -6.33 21.71
CA GLY A 89 -10.36 -5.57 21.77
C GLY A 89 -9.48 -5.99 22.94
N PHE A 90 -8.21 -5.59 22.92
CA PHE A 90 -7.30 -5.72 24.07
C PHE A 90 -7.79 -4.96 25.33
N ASP A 91 -8.73 -4.04 25.14
CA ASP A 91 -9.47 -3.35 26.20
C ASP A 91 -10.54 -4.22 26.88
N LEU A 92 -10.65 -5.51 26.49
CA LEU A 92 -11.67 -6.46 26.95
C LEU A 92 -13.11 -6.02 26.58
N GLN A 93 -13.25 -5.06 25.68
CA GLN A 93 -14.53 -4.57 25.22
C GLN A 93 -15.04 -5.43 24.07
N ILE A 94 -16.31 -5.78 24.11
CA ILE A 94 -16.96 -6.61 23.09
C ILE A 94 -17.83 -5.70 22.22
N ASN A 95 -17.68 -5.78 20.90
CA ASN A 95 -18.44 -4.99 19.94
C ASN A 95 -19.02 -5.86 18.82
N LEU A 96 -20.26 -5.58 18.41
CA LEU A 96 -20.72 -5.92 17.06
C LEU A 96 -20.30 -4.80 16.12
N LEU A 97 -19.38 -5.09 15.21
CA LEU A 97 -18.88 -4.19 14.20
C LEU A 97 -19.56 -4.52 12.87
N HIS A 98 -20.22 -3.53 12.28
CA HIS A 98 -20.64 -3.63 10.90
C HIS A 98 -19.48 -3.16 10.00
N PRO A 99 -18.89 -4.04 9.16
CA PRO A 99 -17.64 -3.75 8.47
C PRO A 99 -17.72 -2.56 7.50
N PHE A 100 -18.89 -2.30 6.90
CA PHE A 100 -19.05 -1.22 5.90
C PHE A 100 -19.52 0.11 6.45
N SER A 101 -20.58 0.13 7.27
CA SER A 101 -20.99 1.38 7.94
C SER A 101 -20.03 1.82 9.04
N ARG A 102 -19.10 0.94 9.44
CA ARG A 102 -18.26 1.06 10.64
C ARG A 102 -19.07 1.31 11.92
N GLN A 103 -20.37 1.01 11.89
CA GLN A 103 -21.23 1.13 13.05
C GLN A 103 -20.81 0.09 14.08
N GLN A 104 -20.68 0.52 15.32
CA GLN A 104 -20.27 -0.34 16.42
C GLN A 104 -21.37 -0.34 17.48
N ILE A 105 -21.79 -1.53 17.87
CA ILE A 105 -22.69 -1.76 19.00
C ILE A 105 -21.86 -2.34 20.12
N CYS A 106 -21.65 -1.55 21.17
CA CYS A 106 -20.96 -2.00 22.36
C CYS A 106 -21.85 -3.00 23.12
N LEU A 107 -21.32 -4.20 23.35
CA LEU A 107 -21.91 -5.21 24.21
C LEU A 107 -21.30 -5.13 25.62
N PRO A 108 -21.89 -5.80 26.63
CA PRO A 108 -21.26 -5.88 27.94
C PRO A 108 -19.82 -6.39 27.82
N PRO A 109 -18.84 -5.74 28.48
CA PRO A 109 -17.44 -6.11 28.36
C PRO A 109 -17.17 -7.52 28.89
N PHE A 110 -16.07 -8.11 28.45
CA PHE A 110 -15.68 -9.48 28.77
C PHE A 110 -15.60 -9.76 30.29
N LEU A 111 -15.24 -8.77 31.12
CA LEU A 111 -15.21 -8.93 32.57
C LEU A 111 -16.60 -9.03 33.24
N THR A 112 -17.67 -8.79 32.49
CA THR A 112 -19.05 -8.83 33.01
C THR A 112 -19.73 -10.18 32.84
N PHE A 113 -19.03 -11.18 32.30
CA PHE A 113 -19.51 -12.55 32.34
C PHE A 113 -19.69 -13.01 33.80
N PRO A 114 -20.77 -13.73 34.13
CA PRO A 114 -21.01 -14.21 35.49
C PRO A 114 -19.83 -15.05 35.99
N ALA A 115 -19.50 -14.90 37.27
CA ALA A 115 -18.54 -15.80 37.92
C ALA A 115 -19.05 -17.25 37.82
N GLN A 116 -18.17 -18.16 37.40
CA GLN A 116 -18.46 -19.58 37.41
C GLN A 116 -18.71 -20.03 38.85
N ARG A 117 -19.58 -21.03 39.06
CA ARG A 117 -19.79 -21.62 40.40
C ARG A 117 -18.56 -22.41 40.91
N TYR A 118 -17.52 -22.53 40.10
CA TYR A 118 -16.27 -23.18 40.41
C TYR A 118 -15.19 -22.10 40.39
N GLU A 119 -14.54 -21.87 41.53
CA GLU A 119 -13.41 -20.94 41.63
C GLU A 119 -12.38 -21.32 40.58
N TYR A 120 -11.97 -20.36 39.75
CA TYR A 120 -10.82 -20.53 38.86
C TYR A 120 -9.65 -21.06 39.70
N ASP A 121 -8.96 -22.09 39.20
CA ASP A 121 -7.68 -22.50 39.77
C ASP A 121 -6.80 -21.24 39.89
N GLU A 122 -6.03 -21.07 40.97
CA GLU A 122 -5.34 -19.81 41.30
C GLU A 122 -4.37 -19.32 40.21
N THR A 123 -4.12 -20.15 39.19
CA THR A 123 -3.29 -19.90 38.01
C THR A 123 -4.04 -19.42 36.76
N TYR A 124 -5.37 -19.51 36.67
CA TYR A 124 -6.11 -19.09 35.47
C TYR A 124 -6.51 -17.62 35.54
N MET A 125 -5.86 -16.78 34.72
CA MET A 125 -6.23 -15.38 34.52
C MET A 125 -6.99 -15.22 33.19
N PRO A 126 -8.29 -14.90 33.19
CA PRO A 126 -9.07 -14.66 31.97
C PRO A 126 -8.52 -13.55 31.05
N GLN A 127 -7.63 -12.69 31.58
CA GLN A 127 -6.96 -11.63 30.83
C GLN A 127 -5.75 -12.14 30.03
N GLU A 128 -5.18 -13.28 30.41
CA GLU A 128 -4.02 -13.90 29.75
C GLU A 128 -4.46 -14.89 28.67
N ASP A 129 -5.69 -15.41 28.75
CA ASP A 129 -6.26 -16.37 27.80
C ASP A 129 -7.59 -15.87 27.20
N ILE A 130 -7.55 -14.64 26.66
CA ILE A 130 -8.67 -14.03 25.91
C ILE A 130 -9.04 -14.90 24.70
N GLU A 131 -8.11 -15.73 24.23
CA GLU A 131 -8.27 -16.55 23.03
C GLU A 131 -9.34 -17.64 23.20
N SER A 132 -9.39 -18.30 24.37
CA SER A 132 -10.20 -19.50 24.66
C SER A 132 -11.52 -19.23 25.41
N PHE A 133 -11.70 -17.99 25.90
CA PHE A 133 -12.74 -17.72 26.89
C PHE A 133 -14.15 -17.65 26.30
N VAL A 134 -14.34 -17.19 25.07
CA VAL A 134 -15.65 -17.26 24.39
C VAL A 134 -15.54 -18.24 23.25
N LYS A 135 -16.10 -19.43 23.43
CA LYS A 135 -15.99 -20.55 22.48
C LYS A 135 -16.89 -20.36 21.26
N LYS A 136 -18.12 -19.87 21.45
CA LYS A 136 -19.09 -19.74 20.35
C LYS A 136 -20.19 -18.73 20.63
N ILE A 137 -20.78 -18.17 19.57
CA ILE A 137 -21.84 -17.17 19.65
C ILE A 137 -22.99 -17.46 18.68
N ALA A 138 -24.21 -17.06 19.06
CA ALA A 138 -25.39 -17.04 18.20
C ALA A 138 -26.21 -15.76 18.42
N ILE A 139 -26.82 -15.22 17.36
CA ILE A 139 -27.64 -14.00 17.40
C ILE A 139 -29.08 -14.31 16.97
N SER A 140 -30.09 -13.72 17.63
CA SER A 140 -31.51 -14.00 17.35
C SER A 140 -32.07 -13.29 16.11
N SER A 141 -31.53 -12.12 15.75
CA SER A 141 -32.02 -11.32 14.62
C SER A 141 -30.98 -10.27 14.22
N ASN A 142 -31.22 -9.54 13.11
CA ASN A 142 -30.35 -8.43 12.73
C ASN A 142 -30.34 -7.36 13.85
N PRO A 143 -29.15 -6.97 14.37
CA PRO A 143 -28.99 -5.92 15.38
C PRO A 143 -29.55 -4.54 14.99
N GLN A 144 -29.71 -4.26 13.70
CA GLN A 144 -30.21 -2.97 13.20
C GLN A 144 -31.75 -2.91 13.18
N SER A 145 -32.35 -1.81 13.65
CA SER A 145 -33.80 -1.64 13.57
C SER A 145 -34.27 -1.27 12.16
N LYS A 146 -35.43 -1.79 11.73
CA LYS A 146 -35.99 -1.52 10.39
C LYS A 146 -36.44 -0.06 10.16
N ASN A 147 -36.55 0.74 11.21
CA ASN A 147 -37.23 2.05 11.16
C ASN A 147 -36.29 3.25 11.29
N ASN A 148 -35.04 3.09 11.73
CA ASN A 148 -34.09 4.20 11.87
C ASN A 148 -32.62 3.74 11.84
N LEU A 149 -31.75 4.47 11.13
CA LEU A 149 -30.34 4.13 10.94
C LEU A 149 -29.50 4.15 12.24
N HIS A 150 -29.97 4.85 13.26
CA HIS A 150 -29.27 5.07 14.54
C HIS A 150 -29.92 4.36 15.74
N ASP A 151 -30.94 3.54 15.50
CA ASP A 151 -31.67 2.85 16.57
C ASP A 151 -31.50 1.33 16.45
N TYR A 152 -31.18 0.68 17.57
CA TYR A 152 -30.86 -0.76 17.60
C TYR A 152 -32.11 -1.58 17.88
N ASN A 153 -32.16 -2.80 17.34
CA ASN A 153 -33.23 -3.74 17.69
C ASN A 153 -33.02 -4.23 19.14
N HIS A 154 -33.65 -3.58 20.11
CA HIS A 154 -33.58 -3.97 21.52
C HIS A 154 -34.16 -5.37 21.81
N GLU A 155 -34.89 -5.98 20.87
CA GLU A 155 -35.34 -7.37 20.95
C GLU A 155 -34.27 -8.38 20.48
N CYS A 156 -33.16 -7.91 19.92
CA CYS A 156 -32.04 -8.74 19.52
C CYS A 156 -31.30 -9.28 20.76
N VAL A 157 -31.17 -10.60 20.81
CA VAL A 157 -30.54 -11.36 21.89
C VAL A 157 -29.31 -12.05 21.34
N ILE A 158 -28.22 -12.01 22.11
CA ILE A 158 -26.95 -12.66 21.80
C ILE A 158 -26.73 -13.74 22.84
N LEU A 159 -26.51 -14.97 22.39
CA LEU A 159 -26.15 -16.11 23.23
C LEU A 159 -24.67 -16.45 23.01
N ALA A 160 -23.94 -16.70 24.08
CA ALA A 160 -22.53 -17.08 24.03
C ALA A 160 -22.27 -18.32 24.89
N ILE A 161 -21.40 -19.20 24.37
CA ILE A 161 -20.73 -20.26 25.13
C ILE A 161 -19.41 -19.67 25.63
N TYR A 162 -19.21 -19.65 26.95
CA TYR A 162 -18.04 -19.02 27.57
C TYR A 162 -17.44 -19.84 28.71
N GLY A 163 -16.16 -19.57 28.99
CA GLY A 163 -15.35 -20.23 30.01
C GLY A 163 -14.85 -21.62 29.63
N GLU A 164 -13.90 -22.12 30.40
CA GLU A 164 -13.27 -23.45 30.23
C GLU A 164 -14.31 -24.58 30.16
N PHE A 165 -15.34 -24.52 31.01
CA PHE A 165 -16.44 -25.48 31.06
C PHE A 165 -17.58 -25.19 30.05
N GLY A 166 -17.46 -24.21 29.14
CA GLY A 166 -18.48 -23.99 28.09
C GLY A 166 -19.89 -23.76 28.63
N VAL A 167 -20.06 -22.76 29.49
CA VAL A 167 -21.34 -22.36 30.10
C VAL A 167 -22.11 -21.43 29.16
N LEU A 168 -23.44 -21.40 29.26
CA LEU A 168 -24.30 -20.54 28.45
C LEU A 168 -24.65 -19.22 29.16
N ALA A 169 -24.41 -18.10 28.49
CA ALA A 169 -24.89 -16.79 28.91
C ALA A 169 -25.52 -16.02 27.74
N PHE A 170 -26.37 -15.04 28.06
CA PHE A 170 -26.96 -14.16 27.07
C PHE A 170 -26.91 -12.69 27.49
N ALA A 171 -26.98 -11.81 26.49
CA ALA A 171 -27.15 -10.38 26.65
C ALA A 171 -28.10 -9.83 25.57
N ARG A 172 -28.89 -8.81 25.91
CA ARG A 172 -29.68 -8.03 24.96
C ARG A 172 -28.93 -6.76 24.56
N LEU A 173 -29.24 -6.21 23.39
CA LEU A 173 -28.62 -4.96 22.95
C LEU A 173 -28.98 -3.80 23.90
N GLY A 174 -27.96 -3.26 24.56
CA GLY A 174 -28.09 -2.22 25.59
C GLY A 174 -27.95 -2.71 27.03
N ASP A 175 -27.86 -4.03 27.25
CA ASP A 175 -27.51 -4.57 28.56
C ASP A 175 -26.08 -4.16 28.95
N THR A 176 -25.82 -4.10 30.26
CA THR A 176 -24.49 -3.78 30.81
C THR A 176 -23.78 -4.99 31.42
N LEU A 177 -24.49 -6.12 31.55
CA LEU A 177 -24.01 -7.37 32.14
C LEU A 177 -24.52 -8.57 31.33
N TRP A 178 -23.76 -9.67 31.33
CA TRP A 178 -24.21 -10.95 30.81
C TRP A 178 -25.04 -11.70 31.86
N THR A 179 -26.11 -12.36 31.44
CA THR A 179 -26.98 -13.16 32.33
C THR A 179 -26.73 -14.65 32.12
N ASN A 180 -26.50 -15.39 33.22
CA ASN A 180 -26.26 -16.83 33.18
C ASN A 180 -27.56 -17.59 32.88
N ILE A 181 -27.48 -18.68 32.10
CA ILE A 181 -28.61 -19.58 31.86
C ILE A 181 -28.44 -20.82 32.73
N GLN A 182 -29.49 -21.18 33.49
CA GLN A 182 -29.49 -22.42 34.25
C GLN A 182 -29.50 -23.61 33.31
N VAL A 183 -28.42 -24.38 33.31
CA VAL A 183 -28.21 -25.49 32.39
C VAL A 183 -28.18 -26.83 33.11
N PRO A 184 -28.73 -27.90 32.50
CA PRO A 184 -28.65 -29.26 33.06
C PRO A 184 -27.26 -29.91 32.91
N SER A 185 -26.44 -29.39 31.98
CA SER A 185 -25.09 -29.86 31.65
C SER A 185 -24.11 -28.68 31.69
N CYS A 186 -22.83 -28.93 31.96
CA CYS A 186 -21.81 -27.90 32.15
C CYS A 186 -20.69 -28.02 31.10
N CYS A 187 -21.02 -28.43 29.86
CA CYS A 187 -20.06 -28.51 28.76
C CYS A 187 -20.80 -28.50 27.41
N TYR A 188 -21.03 -27.30 26.85
CA TYR A 188 -21.69 -27.13 25.54
C TYR A 188 -20.67 -26.98 24.40
N ASP A 189 -20.93 -27.67 23.31
CA ASP A 189 -20.08 -27.68 22.10
C ASP A 189 -20.56 -26.68 21.04
N ASP A 190 -21.88 -26.54 20.85
CA ASP A 190 -22.44 -25.69 19.80
C ASP A 190 -23.76 -25.03 20.18
N VAL A 191 -24.04 -23.89 19.57
CA VAL A 191 -25.25 -23.08 19.71
C VAL A 191 -25.75 -22.58 18.36
N LEU A 192 -27.05 -22.63 18.14
CA LEU A 192 -27.70 -22.14 16.93
C LEU A 192 -29.05 -21.47 17.24
N TYR A 193 -29.38 -20.39 16.54
CA TYR A 193 -30.72 -19.81 16.55
C TYR A 193 -31.55 -20.37 15.38
N HIS A 194 -32.68 -21.02 15.68
CA HIS A 194 -33.55 -21.64 14.67
C HIS A 194 -35.03 -21.47 15.03
N LYS A 195 -35.86 -21.09 14.06
CA LYS A 195 -37.33 -20.95 14.20
C LYS A 195 -37.79 -20.23 15.49
N GLY A 196 -37.13 -19.13 15.85
CA GLY A 196 -37.52 -18.30 16.98
C GLY A 196 -36.93 -18.69 18.34
N ARG A 197 -36.09 -19.75 18.41
CA ARG A 197 -35.52 -20.28 19.66
C ARG A 197 -34.02 -20.54 19.53
N PHE A 198 -33.31 -20.46 20.65
CA PHE A 198 -31.90 -20.88 20.74
C PHE A 198 -31.83 -22.35 21.11
N TYR A 199 -31.09 -23.11 20.33
CA TYR A 199 -30.74 -24.50 20.57
C TYR A 199 -29.27 -24.58 20.94
N ALA A 200 -28.93 -25.43 21.90
CA ALA A 200 -27.55 -25.75 22.23
C ALA A 200 -27.39 -27.26 22.39
N VAL A 201 -26.18 -27.77 22.14
CA VAL A 201 -25.86 -29.19 22.30
C VAL A 201 -24.67 -29.36 23.23
N ASP A 202 -24.79 -30.29 24.18
CA ASP A 202 -23.68 -30.65 25.06
C ASP A 202 -22.75 -31.70 24.45
N CYS A 203 -21.59 -31.90 25.07
CA CYS A 203 -20.58 -32.87 24.61
C CYS A 203 -21.11 -34.32 24.51
N HIS A 204 -22.18 -34.65 25.25
CA HIS A 204 -22.84 -35.96 25.19
C HIS A 204 -23.87 -36.06 24.05
N GLY A 205 -24.21 -34.95 23.38
CA GLY A 205 -25.21 -34.88 22.32
C GLY A 205 -26.64 -34.66 22.81
N VAL A 206 -26.83 -34.23 24.07
CA VAL A 206 -28.12 -33.78 24.58
C VAL A 206 -28.43 -32.41 23.98
N VAL A 207 -29.58 -32.29 23.31
CA VAL A 207 -30.00 -31.01 22.73
C VAL A 207 -30.97 -30.32 23.68
N VAL A 208 -30.68 -29.06 23.98
CA VAL A 208 -31.48 -28.20 24.85
C VAL A 208 -32.02 -27.00 24.08
N VAL A 209 -33.17 -26.49 24.51
CA VAL A 209 -33.70 -25.18 24.10
C VAL A 209 -33.49 -24.20 25.25
N CYS A 210 -32.87 -23.06 24.96
CA CYS A 210 -32.68 -22.00 25.94
C CYS A 210 -33.94 -21.14 26.03
N ASP A 211 -34.63 -21.18 27.16
CA ASP A 211 -35.77 -20.31 27.46
C ASP A 211 -35.27 -19.04 28.17
N ILE A 212 -35.17 -17.96 27.39
CA ILE A 212 -34.57 -16.68 27.78
C ILE A 212 -35.64 -15.65 28.22
N ASN A 213 -36.92 -15.95 27.98
CA ASN A 213 -38.04 -15.03 28.22
C ASN A 213 -38.74 -15.25 29.57
N ASP A 214 -38.28 -16.21 30.40
CA ASP A 214 -38.79 -16.44 31.75
C ASP A 214 -38.26 -15.36 32.71
N ASN A 215 -39.11 -14.42 33.12
CA ASN A 215 -38.74 -13.14 33.75
C ASN A 215 -37.99 -13.21 35.09
N ASN A 216 -37.75 -14.40 35.67
CA ASN A 216 -37.02 -14.54 36.94
C ASN A 216 -35.95 -15.64 36.97
N ASP A 217 -35.88 -16.55 35.99
CA ASP A 217 -34.86 -17.61 36.00
C ASP A 217 -34.67 -18.25 34.60
N PRO A 218 -33.81 -17.70 33.73
CA PRO A 218 -33.56 -18.24 32.39
C PRO A 218 -32.94 -19.65 32.49
N LYS A 219 -33.49 -20.62 31.74
CA LYS A 219 -33.11 -22.03 31.85
C LYS A 219 -33.06 -22.75 30.51
N ALA A 220 -32.21 -23.75 30.40
CA ALA A 220 -32.14 -24.65 29.26
C ALA A 220 -32.97 -25.90 29.53
N ILE A 221 -33.92 -26.20 28.64
CA ILE A 221 -34.83 -27.33 28.74
C ILE A 221 -34.36 -28.42 27.79
N VAL A 222 -34.19 -29.66 28.28
CA VAL A 222 -33.80 -30.79 27.43
C VAL A 222 -34.94 -31.12 26.47
N VAL A 223 -34.65 -31.09 25.17
CA VAL A 223 -35.64 -31.34 24.12
C VAL A 223 -35.38 -32.60 23.31
N ALA A 224 -34.13 -33.08 23.29
CA ALA A 224 -33.76 -34.39 22.76
C ALA A 224 -32.71 -35.06 23.68
N PRO A 225 -32.84 -36.36 23.97
CA PRO A 225 -31.86 -37.09 24.77
C PRO A 225 -30.56 -37.34 23.98
N ALA A 226 -29.48 -37.65 24.70
CA ALA A 226 -28.24 -38.08 24.08
C ALA A 226 -28.45 -39.35 23.21
N PRO A 227 -27.79 -39.47 22.05
CA PRO A 227 -27.82 -40.69 21.24
C PRO A 227 -27.15 -41.87 21.99
N SER A 228 -27.52 -43.10 21.64
CA SER A 228 -27.07 -44.33 22.33
C SER A 228 -25.57 -44.62 22.21
N GLU A 229 -24.87 -43.95 21.30
CA GLU A 229 -23.42 -44.06 21.08
C GLU A 229 -22.75 -42.79 21.64
N THR A 230 -22.16 -42.90 22.83
CA THR A 230 -21.44 -41.81 23.49
C THR A 230 -19.97 -42.20 23.66
N HIS A 231 -19.08 -41.43 23.04
CA HIS A 231 -17.63 -41.50 23.27
C HIS A 231 -17.12 -40.09 23.58
N ASP A 232 -16.18 -39.99 24.51
CA ASP A 232 -15.60 -38.71 24.98
C ASP A 232 -14.78 -37.96 23.91
N GLN A 233 -14.61 -38.53 22.70
CA GLN A 233 -13.81 -37.97 21.60
C GLN A 233 -14.68 -37.52 20.42
N ILE A 234 -15.93 -37.12 20.66
CA ILE A 234 -16.87 -36.73 19.62
C ILE A 234 -17.23 -35.24 19.76
N GLN A 235 -16.81 -34.40 18.81
CA GLN A 235 -17.25 -32.99 18.74
C GLN A 235 -18.66 -32.91 18.15
N LYS A 236 -19.55 -32.11 18.73
CA LYS A 236 -20.92 -31.92 18.26
C LYS A 236 -21.12 -30.58 17.57
N TYR A 237 -21.95 -30.56 16.52
CA TYR A 237 -22.35 -29.34 15.82
C TYR A 237 -23.86 -29.34 15.58
N LEU A 238 -24.44 -28.15 15.61
CA LEU A 238 -25.82 -27.90 15.19
C LEU A 238 -25.81 -27.16 13.86
N VAL A 239 -26.51 -27.70 12.87
CA VAL A 239 -26.56 -27.11 11.52
C VAL A 239 -28.00 -27.04 11.04
N GLU A 240 -28.41 -25.87 10.54
CA GLU A 240 -29.66 -25.75 9.80
C GLU A 240 -29.42 -26.11 8.33
N SER A 241 -30.24 -27.01 7.79
CA SER A 241 -30.17 -27.42 6.38
C SER A 241 -31.58 -27.65 5.84
N SER A 242 -31.97 -26.92 4.81
CA SER A 242 -33.28 -27.04 4.15
C SER A 242 -34.50 -26.95 5.09
N GLY A 243 -34.40 -26.13 6.15
CA GLY A 243 -35.47 -25.95 7.14
C GLY A 243 -35.46 -26.98 8.27
N ASP A 244 -34.55 -27.94 8.24
CA ASP A 244 -34.35 -28.96 9.27
C ASP A 244 -33.16 -28.62 10.17
N LEU A 245 -33.26 -29.06 11.42
CA LEU A 245 -32.18 -28.95 12.38
C LEU A 245 -31.44 -30.29 12.46
N LEU A 246 -30.15 -30.27 12.12
CA LEU A 246 -29.27 -31.42 12.11
C LEU A 246 -28.29 -31.35 13.28
N LEU A 247 -28.15 -32.46 14.00
CA LEU A 247 -27.07 -32.73 14.92
C LEU A 247 -26.00 -33.53 14.20
N VAL A 248 -24.83 -32.91 14.01
CA VAL A 248 -23.69 -33.55 13.37
C VAL A 248 -22.64 -33.88 14.43
N SER A 249 -22.20 -35.13 14.46
CA SER A 249 -21.22 -35.65 15.39
C SER A 249 -19.96 -36.01 14.63
N ARG A 250 -18.85 -35.32 14.90
CA ARG A 250 -17.53 -35.63 14.33
C ARG A 250 -16.82 -36.62 15.23
N ILE A 251 -16.62 -37.83 14.73
CA ILE A 251 -15.95 -38.90 15.46
C ILE A 251 -14.45 -38.77 15.22
N ARG A 252 -13.68 -38.60 16.30
CA ARG A 252 -12.22 -38.54 16.27
C ARG A 252 -11.62 -39.82 16.83
N GLY A 253 -10.56 -40.29 16.19
CA GLY A 253 -9.70 -41.36 16.69
C GLY A 253 -8.34 -40.78 17.10
N GLY A 254 -7.64 -41.41 18.03
CA GLY A 254 -6.30 -40.96 18.40
C GLY A 254 -5.38 -42.05 18.93
N THR A 255 -4.07 -41.79 18.82
CA THR A 255 -3.02 -42.66 19.39
C THR A 255 -2.34 -41.90 20.52
N LEU A 256 -2.28 -42.51 21.71
CA LEU A 256 -1.55 -41.96 22.84
C LEU A 256 -0.08 -42.29 22.68
N PHE A 257 0.78 -41.27 22.64
CA PHE A 257 2.23 -41.45 22.72
C PHE A 257 2.66 -41.25 24.17
N GLU A 258 3.27 -42.27 24.77
CA GLU A 258 4.02 -42.12 26.03
C GLU A 258 5.32 -41.36 25.69
N GLY A 259 5.42 -40.11 26.16
CA GLY A 259 6.67 -39.36 26.13
C GLY A 259 7.60 -39.81 27.26
N ASP A 260 8.91 -39.59 27.12
CA ASP A 260 9.94 -39.97 28.10
C ASP A 260 9.86 -39.21 29.44
N ASP A 261 8.98 -38.21 29.57
CA ASP A 261 8.67 -37.52 30.83
C ASP A 261 7.25 -37.89 31.30
N ASP A 262 7.14 -38.41 32.53
CA ASP A 262 5.92 -38.98 33.15
C ASP A 262 4.70 -38.05 33.17
N ASP A 263 4.85 -36.76 32.88
CA ASP A 263 3.79 -35.74 32.94
C ASP A 263 3.23 -35.27 31.59
N ASN A 264 3.76 -35.72 30.43
CA ASN A 264 3.31 -35.23 29.11
C ASN A 264 2.95 -36.36 28.13
N LYS A 265 1.79 -36.97 28.35
CA LYS A 265 1.15 -37.85 27.34
C LYS A 265 0.63 -36.98 26.20
N LYS A 266 1.23 -37.09 25.02
CA LYS A 266 0.78 -36.39 23.81
C LYS A 266 -0.21 -37.28 23.04
N ALA A 267 -1.46 -36.81 22.89
CA ALA A 267 -2.49 -37.48 22.10
C ALA A 267 -2.64 -36.78 20.74
N LEU A 268 -2.43 -37.51 19.65
CA LEU A 268 -2.75 -37.04 18.30
C LEU A 268 -4.15 -37.53 17.94
N TYR A 269 -5.09 -36.61 17.72
CA TYR A 269 -6.46 -36.90 17.28
C TYR A 269 -6.62 -36.57 15.79
N TYR A 270 -7.35 -37.42 15.06
CA TYR A 270 -7.71 -37.21 13.66
C TYR A 270 -9.16 -37.65 13.42
N THR A 271 -9.80 -37.06 12.42
CA THR A 271 -11.20 -37.38 12.11
C THR A 271 -11.28 -38.74 11.44
N ILE A 272 -12.15 -39.59 11.97
CA ILE A 272 -12.36 -40.95 11.45
C ILE A 272 -13.71 -41.12 10.77
N ASP A 273 -14.75 -40.41 11.22
CA ASP A 273 -16.08 -40.51 10.64
C ASP A 273 -16.99 -39.35 11.09
N PHE A 274 -18.17 -39.23 10.47
CA PHE A 274 -19.24 -38.33 10.89
C PHE A 274 -20.57 -39.06 11.01
N SER A 275 -21.35 -38.70 12.03
CA SER A 275 -22.73 -39.15 12.21
C SER A 275 -23.68 -37.95 12.12
N ILE A 276 -24.71 -38.06 11.29
CA ILE A 276 -25.69 -37.00 11.05
C ILE A 276 -27.06 -37.48 11.53
N LEU A 277 -27.66 -36.74 12.46
CA LEU A 277 -28.99 -37.00 13.01
C LEU A 277 -29.88 -35.78 12.77
N ARG A 278 -31.12 -36.00 12.31
CA ARG A 278 -32.15 -34.98 12.17
C ARG A 278 -33.00 -34.94 13.43
N LEU A 279 -33.32 -33.74 13.90
CA LEU A 279 -34.28 -33.52 14.97
C LEU A 279 -35.70 -33.45 14.37
N GLU A 280 -36.51 -34.47 14.62
CA GLU A 280 -37.91 -34.53 14.21
C GLU A 280 -38.84 -34.32 15.41
N GLU A 281 -39.85 -33.47 15.25
CA GLU A 281 -40.86 -33.25 16.30
C GLU A 281 -41.60 -34.56 16.60
N TYR A 282 -41.67 -34.92 17.87
CA TYR A 282 -42.23 -36.20 18.31
C TYR A 282 -43.28 -35.97 19.41
N HIS A 283 -44.56 -36.18 19.07
CA HIS A 283 -45.67 -36.07 20.00
C HIS A 283 -46.35 -37.44 20.20
N GLU A 284 -45.84 -38.22 21.17
CA GLU A 284 -46.54 -39.40 21.69
C GLU A 284 -46.94 -39.18 23.16
N GLU A 285 -48.15 -39.61 23.54
CA GLU A 285 -48.62 -39.52 24.92
C GLU A 285 -47.71 -40.32 25.87
N GLY A 286 -47.02 -39.62 26.79
CA GLY A 286 -46.19 -40.23 27.82
C GLY A 286 -44.67 -40.14 27.60
N ASN A 287 -44.20 -39.47 26.54
CA ASN A 287 -42.77 -39.26 26.32
C ASN A 287 -42.27 -37.94 26.96
N ASN A 288 -41.07 -37.94 27.53
CA ASN A 288 -40.50 -36.79 28.26
C ASN A 288 -39.78 -35.77 27.36
N TYR A 289 -39.63 -36.04 26.06
CA TYR A 289 -38.84 -35.23 25.12
C TYR A 289 -39.67 -34.78 23.92
N ALA A 290 -39.39 -33.56 23.42
CA ALA A 290 -40.14 -32.93 22.34
C ALA A 290 -39.67 -33.35 20.93
N TYR A 291 -38.44 -33.84 20.82
CA TYR A 291 -37.86 -34.27 19.54
C TYR A 291 -37.29 -35.68 19.63
N LYS A 292 -37.30 -36.37 18.49
CA LYS A 292 -36.63 -37.64 18.25
C LYS A 292 -35.49 -37.43 17.26
N LEU A 293 -34.36 -38.10 17.50
CA LEU A 293 -33.21 -38.10 16.60
C LEU A 293 -33.35 -39.24 15.58
N THR A 294 -33.34 -38.91 14.28
CA THR A 294 -33.40 -39.87 13.17
C THR A 294 -32.13 -39.79 12.32
N LYS A 295 -31.58 -40.93 11.90
CA LYS A 295 -30.32 -40.96 11.13
C LYS A 295 -30.53 -40.44 9.71
N VAL A 296 -29.65 -39.54 9.27
CA VAL A 296 -29.61 -39.00 7.91
C VAL A 296 -28.44 -39.63 7.15
N ASN A 297 -28.73 -40.22 6.00
CA ASN A 297 -27.72 -40.89 5.17
C ASN A 297 -27.40 -40.13 3.87
N THR A 298 -28.07 -39.00 3.60
CA THR A 298 -27.79 -38.13 2.45
C THR A 298 -28.25 -36.71 2.76
N LEU A 299 -27.49 -35.73 2.29
CA LEU A 299 -27.83 -34.31 2.31
C LEU A 299 -28.44 -33.84 0.99
N GLU A 300 -28.80 -34.77 0.11
CA GLU A 300 -29.31 -34.50 -1.23
C GLU A 300 -28.35 -33.60 -2.02
N ASP A 301 -28.83 -32.43 -2.44
CA ASP A 301 -28.06 -31.44 -3.20
C ASP A 301 -27.31 -30.46 -2.29
N ARG A 302 -27.03 -30.80 -1.02
CA ARG A 302 -26.37 -29.88 -0.07
C ARG A 302 -25.06 -30.43 0.49
N ALA A 303 -24.24 -29.53 1.02
CA ALA A 303 -23.03 -29.86 1.74
C ALA A 303 -22.93 -29.05 3.04
N LEU A 304 -22.37 -29.65 4.09
CA LEU A 304 -22.18 -29.00 5.39
C LEU A 304 -20.75 -28.52 5.53
N PHE A 305 -20.59 -27.40 6.24
CA PHE A 305 -19.31 -26.79 6.56
C PHE A 305 -19.22 -26.66 8.08
N LEU A 306 -18.24 -27.34 8.68
CA LEU A 306 -18.07 -27.49 10.13
C LEU A 306 -16.70 -26.97 10.58
N GLY A 307 -16.69 -26.19 11.66
CA GLY A 307 -15.49 -25.63 12.27
C GLY A 307 -15.77 -25.02 13.65
N ASN A 308 -14.77 -24.37 14.26
CA ASN A 308 -14.92 -23.63 15.53
C ASN A 308 -15.99 -22.54 15.47
N ASN A 309 -16.16 -21.89 14.32
CA ASN A 309 -17.18 -20.85 14.13
C ASN A 309 -18.55 -21.46 13.72
N VAL A 310 -19.39 -20.68 13.04
CA VAL A 310 -20.76 -21.05 12.69
C VAL A 310 -20.83 -22.23 11.72
N SER A 311 -21.50 -23.29 12.12
CA SER A 311 -21.76 -24.42 11.23
C SER A 311 -22.86 -24.04 10.21
N THR A 312 -22.64 -24.30 8.92
CA THR A 312 -23.60 -23.90 7.87
C THR A 312 -23.79 -24.95 6.78
N SER A 313 -24.89 -24.83 6.03
CA SER A 313 -25.27 -25.72 4.93
C SER A 313 -25.43 -24.94 3.62
N LEU A 314 -24.70 -25.34 2.58
CA LEU A 314 -24.75 -24.71 1.25
C LEU A 314 -25.29 -25.69 0.19
N PRO A 315 -25.95 -25.21 -0.88
CA PRO A 315 -26.38 -26.05 -2.00
C PRO A 315 -25.20 -26.55 -2.85
N SER A 316 -25.45 -27.52 -3.73
CA SER A 316 -24.47 -28.24 -4.54
C SER A 316 -23.95 -27.39 -5.69
N SER A 317 -24.81 -26.51 -6.21
CA SER A 317 -24.39 -25.43 -7.09
C SER A 317 -23.30 -24.59 -6.43
N GLU A 318 -23.27 -24.57 -5.09
CA GLU A 318 -22.40 -23.83 -4.21
C GLU A 318 -21.11 -24.53 -3.75
N CYS A 319 -20.85 -25.78 -4.14
CA CYS A 319 -19.73 -26.54 -3.57
C CYS A 319 -18.97 -27.33 -4.64
N ILE A 320 -17.71 -27.71 -4.34
CA ILE A 320 -16.90 -28.58 -5.21
C ILE A 320 -17.59 -29.95 -5.39
N LYS A 321 -18.19 -30.45 -4.32
CA LYS A 321 -18.91 -31.73 -4.26
C LYS A 321 -20.13 -31.61 -3.34
N ALA A 322 -21.27 -32.11 -3.83
CA ALA A 322 -22.53 -32.24 -3.08
C ALA A 322 -22.48 -33.43 -2.13
N ASN A 323 -23.41 -33.50 -1.18
CA ASN A 323 -23.56 -34.61 -0.25
C ASN A 323 -22.26 -34.91 0.54
N CYS A 324 -21.56 -33.84 0.93
CA CYS A 324 -20.26 -33.90 1.62
C CYS A 324 -20.27 -33.03 2.88
N ILE A 325 -19.36 -33.33 3.81
CA ILE A 325 -19.03 -32.49 4.95
C ILE A 325 -17.61 -31.97 4.75
N TYR A 326 -17.47 -30.65 4.69
CA TYR A 326 -16.19 -29.95 4.76
C TYR A 326 -15.90 -29.63 6.21
N PHE A 327 -14.72 -29.99 6.71
CA PHE A 327 -14.36 -29.78 8.12
C PHE A 327 -12.95 -29.23 8.29
N THR A 328 -12.76 -28.47 9.38
CA THR A 328 -11.49 -27.79 9.71
C THR A 328 -10.97 -28.19 11.09
N ASP A 329 -9.76 -27.81 11.48
CA ASP A 329 -9.23 -28.21 12.78
C ASP A 329 -9.86 -27.35 13.89
N ASP A 330 -10.47 -28.01 14.89
CA ASP A 330 -11.20 -27.33 15.97
C ASP A 330 -10.40 -27.28 17.29
N ASN A 331 -9.36 -28.11 17.44
CA ASN A 331 -8.63 -28.24 18.72
C ASN A 331 -7.22 -27.66 18.61
N HIS A 332 -7.07 -26.36 18.84
CA HIS A 332 -5.76 -25.74 18.97
C HIS A 332 -5.25 -25.64 20.43
N GLU A 333 -6.11 -25.92 21.43
CA GLU A 333 -5.87 -25.52 22.82
C GLU A 333 -5.12 -26.52 23.72
N LEU A 334 -4.85 -27.76 23.28
CA LEU A 334 -4.20 -28.75 24.15
C LEU A 334 -2.67 -28.85 24.01
N PHE A 335 -2.04 -28.09 23.12
CA PHE A 335 -0.59 -28.18 22.87
C PHE A 335 0.10 -26.83 22.77
N CYS A 336 0.00 -26.02 23.83
CA CYS A 336 0.72 -24.76 23.95
C CYS A 336 1.80 -24.79 25.03
N ILE A 337 2.77 -25.71 24.98
CA ILE A 337 4.10 -25.46 25.58
C ILE A 337 5.20 -26.16 24.76
N GLY A 338 5.95 -25.38 23.97
CA GLY A 338 7.40 -25.55 23.91
C GLY A 338 8.10 -26.07 22.65
N GLU A 339 7.46 -26.72 21.68
CA GLU A 339 8.17 -27.13 20.43
C GLU A 339 7.30 -27.12 19.16
N PRO A 340 7.86 -26.76 17.99
CA PRO A 340 7.14 -26.65 16.72
C PRO A 340 6.93 -28.05 16.12
N GLY A 341 5.86 -28.75 16.49
CA GLY A 341 5.65 -30.08 15.91
C GLY A 341 4.40 -30.89 16.26
N GLY A 342 3.39 -30.37 16.96
CA GLY A 342 2.23 -31.21 17.33
C GLY A 342 0.88 -30.49 17.37
N GLY A 343 -0.04 -30.93 16.51
CA GLY A 343 -1.48 -30.63 16.56
C GLY A 343 -1.91 -29.35 15.82
N GLY A 344 -2.32 -29.45 14.55
CA GLY A 344 -2.85 -28.30 13.81
C GLY A 344 -3.11 -28.59 12.32
N ARG A 345 -3.58 -29.79 11.97
CA ARG A 345 -3.70 -30.22 10.55
C ARG A 345 -4.88 -31.16 10.25
N ASP A 346 -5.88 -31.30 11.13
CA ASP A 346 -7.05 -32.19 10.90
C ASP A 346 -8.15 -31.48 10.07
N THR A 347 -7.88 -31.31 8.78
CA THR A 347 -8.78 -30.68 7.80
C THR A 347 -9.03 -31.59 6.60
N GLY A 348 -10.25 -31.59 6.05
CA GLY A 348 -10.58 -32.47 4.93
C GLY A 348 -12.03 -32.40 4.46
N ILE A 349 -12.36 -33.33 3.57
CA ILE A 349 -13.70 -33.51 3.00
C ILE A 349 -14.16 -34.93 3.30
N PHE A 350 -15.31 -35.08 3.94
CA PHE A 350 -15.98 -36.35 4.14
C PHE A 350 -17.11 -36.52 3.12
N ASP A 351 -17.01 -37.56 2.30
CA ASP A 351 -18.04 -37.98 1.36
C ASP A 351 -19.03 -38.91 2.06
N ILE A 352 -20.30 -38.48 2.17
CA ILE A 352 -21.35 -39.21 2.88
C ILE A 352 -21.77 -40.48 2.14
N GLU A 353 -21.69 -40.52 0.80
CA GLU A 353 -22.12 -41.68 0.01
C GLU A 353 -21.18 -42.86 0.15
N ASN A 354 -19.88 -42.56 0.16
CA ASN A 354 -18.83 -43.59 0.19
C ASN A 354 -18.26 -43.81 1.59
N GLY A 355 -18.54 -42.92 2.55
CA GLY A 355 -17.96 -42.95 3.89
C GLY A 355 -16.45 -42.74 3.90
N ILE A 356 -15.93 -42.03 2.89
CA ILE A 356 -14.49 -41.83 2.69
C ILE A 356 -14.13 -40.40 3.12
N ILE A 357 -13.14 -40.29 4.01
CA ILE A 357 -12.48 -39.03 4.31
C ILE A 357 -11.31 -38.84 3.35
N GLN A 358 -11.34 -37.73 2.61
CA GLN A 358 -10.18 -37.22 1.91
C GLN A 358 -9.46 -36.24 2.85
N SER A 359 -8.46 -36.74 3.58
CA SER A 359 -7.61 -35.91 4.43
C SER A 359 -6.51 -35.25 3.60
N ASN A 360 -6.17 -34.00 3.91
CA ASN A 360 -5.10 -33.29 3.20
C ASN A 360 -3.69 -33.55 3.78
N TYR A 361 -3.60 -34.27 4.90
CA TYR A 361 -2.34 -34.68 5.52
C TYR A 361 -2.42 -36.10 6.06
N ALA A 362 -1.50 -36.97 5.62
CA ALA A 362 -1.29 -38.30 6.16
C ALA A 362 0.22 -38.49 6.37
N GLY A 363 0.67 -38.54 7.64
CA GLY A 363 2.05 -38.93 7.97
C GLY A 363 3.15 -37.93 7.56
N GLU A 364 4.35 -38.15 8.10
CA GLU A 364 5.48 -37.22 8.26
C GLU A 364 5.81 -36.30 7.06
N SER A 365 5.81 -34.98 7.30
CA SER A 365 6.35 -34.00 6.34
C SER A 365 7.26 -32.98 7.04
N ARG A 366 8.55 -33.02 6.66
CA ARG A 366 9.60 -32.05 7.00
C ARG A 366 9.65 -30.98 5.91
N SER A 367 8.83 -29.93 6.04
CA SER A 367 8.90 -28.70 5.24
C SER A 367 8.12 -27.58 5.94
N CYS A 368 8.70 -26.38 6.04
CA CYS A 368 8.16 -25.21 6.75
C CYS A 368 7.39 -24.24 5.85
N LEU A 369 7.14 -24.61 4.59
CA LEU A 369 6.39 -23.79 3.64
C LEU A 369 5.44 -24.71 2.88
N SER A 370 4.14 -24.46 2.95
CA SER A 370 3.16 -25.06 2.03
C SER A 370 2.01 -24.08 1.76
N PRO A 371 1.61 -23.91 0.48
CA PRO A 371 0.52 -23.03 0.08
C PRO A 371 -0.85 -23.61 0.44
N PRO A 372 -1.92 -22.80 0.48
CA PRO A 372 -3.26 -23.30 0.72
C PRO A 372 -3.75 -24.19 -0.43
N LEU A 373 -4.71 -25.07 -0.11
CA LEU A 373 -5.37 -26.18 -0.83
C LEU A 373 -5.63 -26.11 -2.36
N TRP A 374 -5.19 -25.08 -3.09
CA TRP A 374 -5.69 -24.76 -4.42
C TRP A 374 -4.63 -24.14 -5.36
N SER A 375 -3.34 -24.20 -5.01
CA SER A 375 -2.27 -23.92 -5.97
C SER A 375 -2.00 -25.13 -6.88
N ASN A 376 -2.84 -25.34 -7.90
CA ASN A 376 -2.37 -26.05 -9.09
C ASN A 376 -1.61 -25.05 -9.97
N THR A 377 -0.31 -24.97 -9.74
CA THR A 377 0.64 -24.42 -10.70
C THR A 377 1.25 -25.59 -11.45
N ASP A 378 0.71 -25.93 -12.61
CA ASP A 378 1.46 -26.67 -13.61
C ASP A 378 2.29 -25.66 -14.40
N VAL A 379 3.54 -25.48 -13.99
CA VAL A 379 4.62 -25.02 -14.87
C VAL A 379 5.80 -25.97 -14.67
N ASP A 380 6.10 -26.68 -15.76
CA ASP A 380 7.33 -27.40 -16.08
C ASP A 380 8.57 -27.07 -15.22
N GLN A 381 9.07 -28.07 -14.47
CA GLN A 381 10.51 -28.35 -14.37
C GLN A 381 10.77 -29.86 -14.35
N ARG A 382 11.68 -30.27 -15.25
CA ARG A 382 12.25 -31.62 -15.41
C ARG A 382 13.23 -31.92 -14.27
N ASP A 383 13.41 -33.19 -13.90
CA ASP A 383 14.64 -33.95 -14.20
C ASP A 383 14.63 -35.37 -13.59
N ASP A 384 15.07 -36.32 -14.41
CA ASP A 384 15.78 -37.58 -14.14
C ASP A 384 15.60 -38.34 -12.80
N ALA A 385 15.00 -39.53 -12.86
CA ALA A 385 15.60 -40.81 -12.39
C ALA A 385 14.71 -42.04 -12.69
N GLN A 386 15.25 -42.94 -13.54
CA GLN A 386 15.21 -44.43 -13.60
C GLN A 386 13.98 -45.28 -13.20
N ASP A 387 13.66 -46.22 -14.12
CA ASP A 387 13.00 -47.55 -14.02
C ASP A 387 11.61 -47.63 -13.34
N ASP A 388 10.57 -48.29 -13.85
CA ASP A 388 10.51 -49.55 -14.60
C ASP A 388 9.15 -49.63 -15.35
N GLY A 389 9.09 -50.38 -16.45
CA GLY A 389 8.04 -50.27 -17.49
C GLY A 389 6.69 -50.95 -17.24
N THR A 390 5.70 -50.66 -18.10
CA THR A 390 4.88 -51.64 -18.86
C THR A 390 3.82 -50.94 -19.74
N GLN A 391 3.32 -51.70 -20.72
CA GLN A 391 2.70 -51.35 -22.01
C GLN A 391 1.20 -50.96 -22.01
N PHE A 392 0.76 -50.57 -23.23
CA PHE A 392 -0.59 -50.49 -23.84
C PHE A 392 -1.29 -49.12 -23.74
N GLY A 393 -1.85 -48.48 -24.78
CA GLY A 393 -2.02 -48.78 -26.21
C GLY A 393 -3.26 -48.04 -26.77
N GLY A 394 -3.07 -47.19 -27.80
CA GLY A 394 -4.02 -46.91 -28.91
C GLY A 394 -5.31 -46.09 -28.70
N GLY A 395 -5.57 -45.15 -29.63
CA GLY A 395 -6.93 -44.91 -30.18
C GLY A 395 -7.44 -43.46 -30.32
N ASP A 396 -7.24 -42.88 -31.51
CA ASP A 396 -8.13 -42.07 -32.38
C ASP A 396 -9.18 -41.04 -31.88
N ASP A 397 -9.06 -39.86 -32.52
CA ASP A 397 -10.04 -39.01 -33.23
C ASP A 397 -11.37 -38.52 -32.60
N GLY A 398 -11.63 -37.21 -32.79
CA GLY A 398 -12.98 -36.66 -32.73
C GLY A 398 -13.09 -35.12 -32.74
N THR A 399 -12.88 -34.48 -33.89
CA THR A 399 -13.31 -33.09 -34.17
C THR A 399 -14.82 -32.92 -34.10
N PHE A 400 -15.32 -31.82 -33.50
CA PHE A 400 -16.59 -31.19 -33.87
C PHE A 400 -16.55 -29.67 -33.71
N THR A 401 -16.79 -28.99 -34.81
CA THR A 401 -17.07 -27.55 -34.94
C THR A 401 -18.58 -27.29 -34.80
N SER A 402 -18.98 -26.19 -34.17
CA SER A 402 -20.13 -25.39 -34.64
C SER A 402 -20.10 -23.95 -34.12
N GLN A 403 -20.41 -23.04 -35.04
CA GLN A 403 -20.59 -21.60 -34.87
C GLN A 403 -21.93 -21.26 -34.22
N ALA A 404 -22.01 -20.15 -33.48
CA ALA A 404 -23.19 -19.28 -33.47
C ALA A 404 -22.80 -17.87 -32.98
N SER A 405 -23.02 -16.89 -33.85
CA SER A 405 -22.93 -15.45 -33.62
C SER A 405 -24.30 -14.87 -33.29
N SER A 406 -24.39 -13.94 -32.34
CA SER A 406 -25.44 -12.90 -32.33
C SER A 406 -24.98 -11.65 -31.59
N HIS A 407 -25.02 -10.53 -32.31
CA HIS A 407 -24.83 -9.15 -31.85
C HIS A 407 -25.81 -8.72 -30.76
N TYR A 408 -25.35 -7.92 -29.78
CA TYR A 408 -26.10 -6.82 -29.16
C TYR A 408 -25.14 -5.71 -28.71
N ASP A 409 -25.61 -4.47 -28.87
CA ASP A 409 -24.91 -3.19 -28.81
C ASP A 409 -24.24 -2.86 -27.47
N THR A 410 -23.03 -2.29 -27.55
CA THR A 410 -22.24 -1.77 -26.42
C THR A 410 -21.81 -0.34 -26.74
N ALA A 411 -22.59 0.65 -26.28
CA ALA A 411 -22.18 2.06 -26.40
C ALA A 411 -22.51 2.94 -25.17
N GLU A 412 -23.26 2.45 -24.16
CA GLU A 412 -23.70 3.33 -23.05
C GLU A 412 -23.05 3.04 -21.68
N ASN A 413 -22.34 1.91 -21.50
CA ASN A 413 -21.82 1.52 -20.18
C ASN A 413 -20.41 2.03 -19.84
N GLY A 414 -19.63 2.53 -20.80
CA GLY A 414 -18.25 2.98 -20.53
C GLY A 414 -18.18 4.22 -19.62
N SER A 415 -19.03 5.21 -19.87
CA SER A 415 -18.93 6.51 -19.19
C SER A 415 -19.37 6.53 -17.72
N LYS A 416 -20.03 5.48 -17.22
CA LYS A 416 -20.43 5.36 -15.81
C LYS A 416 -19.38 4.67 -14.94
N VAL A 417 -18.54 3.82 -15.53
CA VAL A 417 -17.50 3.06 -14.81
C VAL A 417 -16.31 3.98 -14.49
N ASP A 418 -15.95 4.87 -15.42
CA ASP A 418 -14.83 5.81 -15.23
C ASP A 418 -15.16 6.89 -14.17
N ASN A 419 -16.40 7.39 -14.15
CA ASN A 419 -16.84 8.37 -13.14
C ASN A 419 -16.88 7.76 -11.71
N LEU A 420 -17.22 6.48 -11.56
CA LEU A 420 -17.20 5.81 -10.26
C LEU A 420 -15.77 5.48 -9.79
N ALA A 421 -14.84 5.17 -10.69
CA ALA A 421 -13.44 4.94 -10.34
C ALA A 421 -12.79 6.20 -9.74
N ASN A 422 -13.11 7.37 -10.31
CA ASN A 422 -12.64 8.67 -9.81
C ASN A 422 -13.26 9.03 -8.43
N GLU A 423 -14.52 8.63 -8.16
CA GLU A 423 -15.16 8.83 -6.85
C GLU A 423 -14.66 7.85 -5.77
N VAL A 424 -14.30 6.62 -6.14
CA VAL A 424 -13.73 5.61 -5.22
C VAL A 424 -12.30 5.96 -4.82
N GLU A 425 -11.54 6.64 -5.68
CA GLU A 425 -10.17 7.09 -5.37
C GLU A 425 -10.11 8.20 -4.33
N ALA A 426 -11.20 8.98 -4.17
CA ALA A 426 -11.35 9.96 -3.09
C ALA A 426 -11.60 9.32 -1.70
N LEU A 427 -11.89 8.01 -1.64
CA LEU A 427 -12.27 7.30 -0.40
C LEU A 427 -11.17 6.39 0.19
N LEU A 428 -9.96 6.40 -0.38
CA LEU A 428 -8.78 5.87 0.32
C LEU A 428 -8.58 6.70 1.60
N ILE A 429 -8.92 6.12 2.76
CA ILE A 429 -8.66 6.72 4.07
C ILE A 429 -7.17 6.95 4.14
N SER A 430 -6.79 8.20 3.92
CA SER A 430 -5.41 8.59 3.91
C SER A 430 -4.99 8.70 5.38
N ASP A 431 -3.83 8.17 5.75
CA ASP A 431 -3.22 8.34 7.09
C ASP A 431 -2.84 9.80 7.39
N ARG A 432 -3.33 10.75 6.58
CA ARG A 432 -3.12 12.19 6.67
C ARG A 432 -4.40 12.89 7.08
N THR A 433 -4.26 13.86 7.97
CA THR A 433 -5.32 14.76 8.39
C THR A 433 -4.97 16.17 7.93
N CYS A 434 -5.88 16.77 7.16
CA CYS A 434 -5.74 18.11 6.61
C CYS A 434 -6.78 19.02 7.24
N THR A 435 -6.36 20.22 7.66
CA THR A 435 -7.27 21.31 8.03
C THR A 435 -6.87 22.57 7.27
N GLY A 436 -7.85 23.42 6.97
CA GLY A 436 -7.62 24.70 6.30
C GLY A 436 -8.94 25.41 6.01
N VAL A 437 -8.92 26.74 5.98
CA VAL A 437 -10.10 27.56 5.69
C VAL A 437 -9.91 28.25 4.35
N LEU A 438 -10.82 28.00 3.41
CA LEU A 438 -10.83 28.71 2.13
C LEU A 438 -11.29 30.15 2.36
N CYS A 439 -10.40 31.11 2.08
CA CYS A 439 -10.65 32.54 2.22
C CYS A 439 -10.95 33.23 0.88
N SER A 440 -10.61 32.59 -0.25
CA SER A 440 -10.97 33.12 -1.57
C SER A 440 -12.46 32.92 -1.87
N HIS A 441 -13.00 33.73 -2.77
CA HIS A 441 -14.39 33.60 -3.21
C HIS A 441 -14.58 32.23 -3.90
N PRO A 442 -15.69 31.49 -3.68
CA PRO A 442 -15.88 30.15 -4.24
C PRO A 442 -15.80 30.06 -5.77
N LEU A 443 -16.12 31.14 -6.48
CA LEU A 443 -16.00 31.25 -7.95
C LEU A 443 -14.70 31.94 -8.43
N SER A 444 -13.77 32.24 -7.52
CA SER A 444 -12.47 32.83 -7.85
C SER A 444 -11.67 31.87 -8.72
N ARG A 445 -10.76 32.42 -9.55
CA ARG A 445 -9.73 31.62 -10.23
C ARG A 445 -8.48 31.41 -9.36
N ASP A 446 -8.37 32.17 -8.27
CA ASP A 446 -7.29 32.11 -7.30
C ASP A 446 -7.73 31.38 -6.02
N ILE A 447 -6.82 30.61 -5.43
CA ILE A 447 -7.01 29.85 -4.20
C ILE A 447 -6.22 30.49 -3.08
N ARG A 448 -6.90 30.77 -1.98
CA ARG A 448 -6.25 31.22 -0.74
C ARG A 448 -6.79 30.43 0.44
N ILE A 449 -5.92 29.64 1.06
CA ILE A 449 -6.24 28.80 2.22
C ILE A 449 -5.43 29.31 3.41
N GLU A 450 -6.12 29.74 4.46
CA GLU A 450 -5.50 30.13 5.72
C GLU A 450 -5.60 28.99 6.76
N SER A 451 -4.74 29.05 7.77
CA SER A 451 -4.67 28.06 8.87
C SER A 451 -4.54 26.62 8.37
N LEU A 452 -3.75 26.41 7.32
CA LEU A 452 -3.47 25.10 6.76
C LEU A 452 -2.60 24.30 7.72
N SER A 453 -3.10 23.17 8.19
CA SER A 453 -2.31 22.17 8.92
C SER A 453 -2.43 20.81 8.25
N LEU A 454 -1.30 20.10 8.19
CA LEU A 454 -1.17 18.80 7.56
C LEU A 454 -0.42 17.86 8.51
N THR A 455 -1.06 16.78 8.89
CA THR A 455 -0.51 15.73 9.75
C THR A 455 -0.48 14.44 8.96
N PHE A 456 0.56 13.60 9.10
CA PHE A 456 0.65 12.29 8.44
C PHE A 456 1.25 11.26 9.41
N HIS A 457 0.58 10.12 9.61
CA HIS A 457 0.94 9.09 10.60
C HIS A 457 1.26 9.68 11.99
N GLY A 458 0.47 10.66 12.45
CA GLY A 458 0.66 11.31 13.75
C GLY A 458 1.84 12.30 13.83
N HIS A 459 2.52 12.59 12.72
CA HIS A 459 3.55 13.63 12.64
C HIS A 459 3.04 14.89 11.94
N ASP A 460 3.15 16.06 12.57
CA ASP A 460 2.81 17.32 11.89
C ASP A 460 3.86 17.67 10.85
N LEU A 461 3.42 17.74 9.60
CA LEU A 461 4.20 18.17 8.45
C LEU A 461 4.07 19.67 8.24
N ILE A 462 2.85 20.22 8.40
CA ILE A 462 2.54 21.65 8.31
C ILE A 462 1.66 22.05 9.48
N VAL A 463 1.92 23.20 10.09
CA VAL A 463 1.14 23.77 11.18
C VAL A 463 0.80 25.23 10.84
N ASP A 464 -0.49 25.56 10.89
CA ASP A 464 -1.05 26.93 10.79
C ASP A 464 -0.38 27.81 9.72
N SER A 465 -0.29 27.30 8.49
CA SER A 465 0.33 28.00 7.36
C SER A 465 -0.69 28.58 6.39
N GLU A 466 -0.24 29.51 5.55
CA GLU A 466 -1.04 30.08 4.47
C GLU A 466 -0.58 29.53 3.12
N LEU A 467 -1.53 29.12 2.28
CA LEU A 467 -1.29 28.66 0.92
C LEU A 467 -2.07 29.54 -0.07
N GLU A 468 -1.34 30.23 -0.95
CA GLU A 468 -1.90 31.08 -2.00
C GLU A 468 -1.45 30.57 -3.38
N LEU A 469 -2.41 30.13 -4.19
CA LEU A 469 -2.20 29.67 -5.56
C LEU A 469 -3.02 30.54 -6.52
N ASN A 470 -2.34 31.37 -7.30
CA ASN A 470 -2.94 32.33 -8.23
C ASN A 470 -2.92 31.79 -9.66
N TYR A 471 -3.99 32.06 -10.41
CA TYR A 471 -4.13 31.64 -11.80
C TYR A 471 -3.01 32.22 -12.68
N GLY A 472 -2.43 31.39 -13.53
CA GLY A 472 -1.30 31.74 -14.40
C GLY A 472 0.05 31.85 -13.71
N ARG A 473 0.15 31.44 -12.45
CA ARG A 473 1.43 31.34 -11.72
C ARG A 473 1.93 29.90 -11.69
N ARG A 474 3.25 29.78 -11.71
CA ARG A 474 3.98 28.50 -11.70
C ARG A 474 4.81 28.43 -10.43
N TYR A 475 4.43 27.54 -9.53
CA TYR A 475 4.99 27.38 -8.20
C TYR A 475 5.97 26.21 -8.17
N GLY A 476 7.20 26.46 -7.72
CA GLY A 476 8.16 25.41 -7.37
C GLY A 476 8.06 25.09 -5.89
N LEU A 477 7.72 23.86 -5.52
CA LEU A 477 7.67 23.42 -4.12
C LEU A 477 9.01 22.82 -3.69
N LEU A 478 9.66 23.49 -2.74
CA LEU A 478 10.98 23.14 -2.20
C LEU A 478 10.89 22.73 -0.73
N GLY A 479 11.79 21.86 -0.32
CA GLY A 479 11.94 21.41 1.07
C GLY A 479 12.81 20.15 1.13
N LEU A 480 13.30 19.82 2.32
CA LEU A 480 14.11 18.61 2.54
C LEU A 480 13.31 17.33 2.24
N ASN A 481 13.99 16.25 1.92
CA ASN A 481 13.36 14.94 1.82
C ASN A 481 12.70 14.52 3.14
N GLY A 482 11.47 14.00 3.03
CA GLY A 482 10.63 13.63 4.17
C GLY A 482 9.93 14.80 4.87
N CYS A 483 9.99 16.03 4.36
CA CYS A 483 9.25 17.14 4.97
C CYS A 483 7.74 17.12 4.67
N GLY A 484 7.29 16.39 3.64
CA GLY A 484 5.86 16.27 3.28
C GLY A 484 5.45 16.88 1.93
N LYS A 485 6.40 17.15 1.00
CA LYS A 485 6.11 17.74 -0.33
C LYS A 485 5.07 16.94 -1.12
N SER A 486 5.34 15.67 -1.36
CA SER A 486 4.43 14.76 -2.06
C SER A 486 3.10 14.58 -1.33
N THR A 487 3.12 14.63 0.01
CA THR A 487 1.92 14.58 0.84
C THR A 487 1.05 15.81 0.61
N LEU A 488 1.63 17.01 0.60
CA LEU A 488 0.91 18.26 0.29
C LEU A 488 0.31 18.23 -1.12
N LEU A 489 1.07 17.79 -2.13
CA LEU A 489 0.55 17.63 -3.50
C LEU A 489 -0.61 16.64 -3.55
N SER A 490 -0.48 15.51 -2.86
CA SER A 490 -1.54 14.51 -2.76
C SER A 490 -2.80 15.05 -2.09
N SER A 491 -2.67 15.83 -1.02
CA SER A 491 -3.80 16.46 -0.34
C SER A 491 -4.51 17.50 -1.20
N ILE A 492 -3.78 18.23 -2.06
CA ILE A 492 -4.39 19.11 -3.06
C ILE A 492 -5.09 18.26 -4.14
N GLY A 493 -4.42 17.24 -4.67
CA GLY A 493 -4.93 16.37 -5.74
C GLY A 493 -6.20 15.60 -5.37
N CYS A 494 -6.24 15.04 -4.16
CA CYS A 494 -7.40 14.33 -3.61
C CYS A 494 -8.50 15.26 -3.08
N ARG A 495 -8.35 16.59 -3.21
CA ARG A 495 -9.27 17.60 -2.65
C ARG A 495 -9.53 17.46 -1.15
N GLU A 496 -8.52 17.01 -0.39
CA GLU A 496 -8.59 16.99 1.08
C GLU A 496 -8.51 18.42 1.66
N LEU A 497 -7.91 19.32 0.90
CA LEU A 497 -7.97 20.77 1.13
C LEU A 497 -9.20 21.36 0.44
N PRO A 498 -9.77 22.46 0.95
CA PRO A 498 -10.99 23.06 0.41
C PRO A 498 -10.72 23.78 -0.93
N ILE A 499 -10.52 23.01 -2.00
CA ILE A 499 -10.32 23.51 -3.36
C ILE A 499 -11.67 23.65 -4.07
N PRO A 500 -11.97 24.78 -4.73
CA PRO A 500 -13.25 24.98 -5.43
C PRO A 500 -13.59 23.89 -6.47
N GLU A 501 -14.86 23.49 -6.55
CA GLU A 501 -15.33 22.39 -7.41
C GLU A 501 -15.21 22.70 -8.92
N HIS A 502 -15.27 23.97 -9.32
CA HIS A 502 -15.14 24.38 -10.72
C HIS A 502 -13.72 24.31 -11.25
N MET A 503 -12.71 24.15 -10.38
CA MET A 503 -11.32 23.99 -10.79
C MET A 503 -11.00 22.53 -10.98
N ASP A 504 -10.66 22.12 -12.19
CA ASP A 504 -10.14 20.79 -12.50
C ASP A 504 -8.67 20.67 -12.05
N ILE A 505 -8.35 19.52 -11.44
CA ILE A 505 -7.04 19.21 -10.89
C ILE A 505 -6.54 17.95 -11.56
N PHE A 506 -5.33 17.98 -12.10
CA PHE A 506 -4.64 16.77 -12.53
C PHE A 506 -3.39 16.58 -11.68
N HIS A 507 -3.36 15.48 -10.93
CA HIS A 507 -2.21 15.09 -10.12
C HIS A 507 -1.50 13.90 -10.76
N LEU A 508 -0.32 14.15 -11.35
CA LEU A 508 0.47 13.10 -11.98
C LEU A 508 1.20 12.28 -10.91
N THR A 509 0.56 11.20 -10.44
CA THR A 509 1.14 10.27 -9.45
C THR A 509 1.43 8.89 -10.00
N ARG A 510 0.69 8.46 -11.02
CA ARG A 510 0.72 7.09 -11.54
C ARG A 510 1.12 7.06 -13.00
N GLU A 511 1.82 5.98 -13.36
CA GLU A 511 2.02 5.59 -14.74
C GLU A 511 0.71 5.12 -15.37
N ILE A 512 0.58 5.26 -16.69
CA ILE A 512 -0.55 4.68 -17.43
C ILE A 512 -0.52 3.15 -17.33
N GLU A 513 -1.69 2.53 -17.19
CA GLU A 513 -1.83 1.08 -17.12
C GLU A 513 -1.37 0.39 -18.42
N ALA A 514 -0.85 -0.83 -18.27
CA ALA A 514 -0.47 -1.67 -19.39
C ALA A 514 -1.73 -2.21 -20.09
N SER A 515 -2.15 -1.53 -21.17
CA SER A 515 -3.35 -1.87 -21.94
C SER A 515 -3.02 -2.25 -23.39
N ASP A 516 -4.05 -2.56 -24.18
CA ASP A 516 -3.94 -2.80 -25.63
C ASP A 516 -4.00 -1.50 -26.45
N MET A 517 -4.25 -0.34 -25.82
CA MET A 517 -4.30 0.95 -26.48
C MET A 517 -2.90 1.37 -26.94
N SER A 518 -2.83 2.02 -28.10
CA SER A 518 -1.59 2.69 -28.53
C SER A 518 -1.27 3.86 -27.59
N SER A 519 0.00 4.27 -27.53
CA SER A 519 0.38 5.42 -26.71
C SER A 519 -0.30 6.73 -27.16
N LEU A 520 -0.61 6.88 -28.46
CA LEU A 520 -1.38 8.01 -28.99
C LEU A 520 -2.83 7.97 -28.52
N GLU A 521 -3.49 6.82 -28.66
CA GLU A 521 -4.87 6.62 -28.19
C GLU A 521 -4.97 6.84 -26.68
N ALA A 522 -4.00 6.35 -25.89
CA ALA A 522 -4.00 6.52 -24.44
C ALA A 522 -3.90 7.98 -23.97
N VAL A 523 -3.35 8.88 -24.79
CA VAL A 523 -3.34 10.33 -24.52
C VAL A 523 -4.68 10.97 -24.91
N ILE A 524 -5.28 10.51 -26.02
CA ILE A 524 -6.54 11.07 -26.56
C ILE A 524 -7.78 10.54 -25.83
N SER A 525 -7.77 9.30 -25.34
CA SER A 525 -8.94 8.56 -24.82
C SER A 525 -9.52 9.12 -23.52
N CYS A 526 -9.05 10.29 -23.08
CA CYS A 526 -9.21 10.81 -21.73
C CYS A 526 -10.09 12.06 -21.69
N ASP A 527 -10.89 12.25 -22.73
CA ASP A 527 -11.74 13.43 -22.95
C ASP A 527 -13.03 13.38 -22.10
N GLU A 528 -12.90 13.06 -20.81
CA GLU A 528 -13.99 13.19 -19.82
C GLU A 528 -14.47 14.64 -19.73
N GLU A 529 -13.57 15.62 -19.86
CA GLU A 529 -13.92 17.05 -19.90
C GLU A 529 -14.78 17.36 -21.13
N ARG A 530 -14.42 16.84 -22.30
CA ARG A 530 -15.23 17.00 -23.51
C ARG A 530 -16.62 16.39 -23.35
N LEU A 531 -16.70 15.15 -22.87
CA LEU A 531 -17.98 14.48 -22.58
C LEU A 531 -18.81 15.25 -21.55
N ARG A 532 -18.18 15.85 -20.54
CA ARG A 532 -18.85 16.71 -19.55
C ARG A 532 -19.36 18.00 -20.19
N LEU A 533 -18.53 18.69 -20.97
CA LEU A 533 -18.90 19.93 -21.65
C LEU A 533 -20.01 19.70 -22.69
N GLU A 534 -19.97 18.57 -23.42
CA GLU A 534 -21.05 18.17 -24.33
C GLU A 534 -22.39 17.97 -23.58
N ARG A 535 -22.37 17.33 -22.40
CA ARG A 535 -23.55 17.21 -21.53
C ARG A 535 -24.01 18.55 -20.95
N GLU A 536 -23.08 19.43 -20.60
CA GLU A 536 -23.38 20.76 -20.05
C GLU A 536 -23.97 21.68 -21.12
N VAL A 537 -23.49 21.60 -22.37
CA VAL A 537 -24.13 22.22 -23.55
C VAL A 537 -25.55 21.72 -23.71
N GLU A 538 -25.77 20.40 -23.66
CA GLU A 538 -27.11 19.83 -23.81
C GLU A 538 -28.07 20.29 -22.69
N ALA A 539 -27.58 20.36 -21.45
CA ALA A 539 -28.35 20.83 -20.30
C ALA A 539 -28.66 22.33 -20.35
N LEU A 540 -27.70 23.17 -20.76
CA LEU A 540 -27.87 24.62 -20.89
C LEU A 540 -28.71 24.99 -22.13
N ALA A 541 -28.59 24.23 -23.23
CA ALA A 541 -29.39 24.43 -24.43
C ALA A 541 -30.86 24.06 -24.22
N ALA A 542 -31.17 23.25 -23.19
CA ALA A 542 -32.53 22.88 -22.81
C ALA A 542 -33.23 23.92 -21.90
N GLN A 543 -32.56 25.01 -21.48
CA GLN A 543 -33.17 26.08 -20.68
C GLN A 543 -33.85 27.14 -21.57
N ASP A 544 -34.97 27.72 -21.09
CA ASP A 544 -35.82 28.64 -21.86
C ASP A 544 -35.14 29.97 -22.26
N ASP A 545 -33.99 30.31 -21.65
CA ASP A 545 -33.18 31.50 -21.99
C ASP A 545 -32.03 31.20 -22.98
N GLY A 546 -31.86 29.93 -23.38
CA GLY A 546 -30.81 29.47 -24.28
C GLY A 546 -29.40 29.62 -23.71
N GLY A 547 -29.25 29.74 -22.38
CA GLY A 547 -28.00 29.75 -21.61
C GLY A 547 -26.88 30.72 -22.03
N GLY A 548 -27.19 31.70 -22.89
CA GLY A 548 -26.41 32.92 -23.16
C GLY A 548 -24.88 32.81 -23.16
N GLU A 549 -24.20 33.72 -22.45
CA GLU A 549 -22.73 33.87 -22.39
C GLU A 549 -22.02 32.63 -21.82
N GLN A 550 -22.72 31.77 -21.08
CA GLN A 550 -22.15 30.54 -20.51
C GLN A 550 -22.04 29.43 -21.57
N LEU A 551 -23.02 29.32 -22.47
CA LEU A 551 -22.96 28.43 -23.63
C LEU A 551 -21.86 28.84 -24.60
N ASP A 552 -21.71 30.14 -24.88
CA ASP A 552 -20.64 30.63 -25.76
C ASP A 552 -19.24 30.27 -25.21
N ARG A 553 -19.02 30.40 -23.90
CA ARG A 553 -17.75 29.99 -23.25
C ARG A 553 -17.50 28.48 -23.33
N ILE A 554 -18.54 27.66 -23.23
CA ILE A 554 -18.41 26.20 -23.33
C ILE A 554 -18.16 25.79 -24.77
N TYR A 555 -18.82 26.41 -25.76
CA TYR A 555 -18.53 26.19 -27.18
C TYR A 555 -17.10 26.60 -27.53
N GLU A 556 -16.61 27.74 -27.04
CA GLU A 556 -15.19 28.11 -27.20
C GLU A 556 -14.24 27.07 -26.59
N ARG A 557 -14.61 26.45 -25.45
CA ARG A 557 -13.82 25.38 -24.82
C ARG A 557 -13.88 24.07 -25.60
N LEU A 558 -15.04 23.71 -26.16
CA LEU A 558 -15.21 22.53 -27.03
C LEU A 558 -14.47 22.69 -28.36
N ASP A 559 -14.52 23.88 -28.97
CA ASP A 559 -13.75 24.21 -30.18
C ASP A 559 -12.23 24.21 -29.90
N ALA A 560 -11.80 24.57 -28.68
CA ALA A 560 -10.40 24.42 -28.27
C ALA A 560 -10.01 22.94 -28.06
N LEU A 561 -10.96 22.05 -27.83
CA LEU A 561 -10.80 20.59 -27.69
C LEU A 561 -11.04 19.85 -29.02
N ASP A 562 -11.17 20.57 -30.14
CA ASP A 562 -11.62 20.02 -31.42
C ASP A 562 -10.86 18.77 -31.90
N ALA A 563 -11.63 17.73 -32.23
CA ALA A 563 -11.17 16.38 -32.55
C ALA A 563 -10.26 16.34 -33.79
N SER A 564 -10.41 17.32 -34.69
CA SER A 564 -9.65 17.41 -35.94
C SER A 564 -8.16 17.73 -35.73
N THR A 565 -7.81 18.39 -34.62
CA THR A 565 -6.43 18.76 -34.26
C THR A 565 -5.89 18.01 -33.05
N ALA A 566 -6.76 17.35 -32.28
CA ALA A 566 -6.43 16.57 -31.10
C ALA A 566 -5.32 15.53 -31.34
N GLU A 567 -5.45 14.74 -32.40
CA GLU A 567 -4.46 13.70 -32.75
C GLU A 567 -3.09 14.31 -33.05
N LYS A 568 -3.06 15.41 -33.80
CA LYS A 568 -1.83 16.12 -34.14
C LYS A 568 -1.17 16.70 -32.89
N ARG A 569 -1.94 17.33 -32.00
CA ARG A 569 -1.46 17.90 -30.74
C ARG A 569 -0.91 16.82 -29.81
N ALA A 570 -1.63 15.70 -29.65
CA ALA A 570 -1.18 14.55 -28.87
C ALA A 570 0.13 13.96 -29.43
N ALA A 571 0.21 13.80 -30.75
CA ALA A 571 1.41 13.33 -31.44
C ALA A 571 2.61 14.28 -31.27
N GLU A 572 2.39 15.60 -31.30
CA GLU A 572 3.43 16.62 -31.06
C GLU A 572 3.96 16.56 -29.62
N ILE A 573 3.07 16.44 -28.62
CA ILE A 573 3.45 16.29 -27.20
C ILE A 573 4.25 15.00 -26.98
N LEU A 574 3.75 13.88 -27.50
CA LEU A 574 4.44 12.59 -27.41
C LEU A 574 5.81 12.66 -28.10
N TYR A 575 5.89 13.28 -29.28
CA TYR A 575 7.17 13.47 -29.97
C TYR A 575 8.16 14.28 -29.12
N GLY A 576 7.72 15.38 -28.52
CA GLY A 576 8.53 16.20 -27.62
C GLY A 576 9.06 15.47 -26.39
N LEU A 577 8.31 14.48 -25.90
CA LEU A 577 8.71 13.58 -24.80
C LEU A 577 9.57 12.37 -25.25
N GLY A 578 9.93 12.32 -26.53
CA GLY A 578 10.84 11.33 -27.10
C GLY A 578 10.17 10.13 -27.80
N PHE A 579 8.86 10.18 -28.06
CA PHE A 579 8.16 9.11 -28.80
C PHE A 579 8.24 9.33 -30.31
N ASN A 580 8.96 8.46 -31.01
CA ASN A 580 8.93 8.46 -32.47
C ASN A 580 7.58 7.93 -33.00
N LYS A 581 7.29 8.15 -34.30
CA LYS A 581 6.02 7.73 -34.92
C LYS A 581 5.68 6.24 -34.72
N LYS A 582 6.68 5.36 -34.80
CA LYS A 582 6.46 3.91 -34.57
C LYS A 582 6.12 3.60 -33.12
N MET A 583 6.69 4.35 -32.18
CA MET A 583 6.40 4.24 -30.74
C MET A 583 5.01 4.78 -30.43
N GLN A 584 4.58 5.85 -31.11
CA GLN A 584 3.23 6.40 -30.94
C GLN A 584 2.14 5.37 -31.23
N GLU A 585 2.34 4.55 -32.28
CA GLU A 585 1.46 3.44 -32.67
C GLU A 585 1.61 2.17 -31.80
N LYS A 586 2.66 2.10 -30.96
CA LYS A 586 2.94 0.94 -30.12
C LYS A 586 2.02 0.91 -28.90
N LYS A 587 1.66 -0.30 -28.46
CA LYS A 587 0.78 -0.52 -27.31
C LYS A 587 1.42 -0.12 -25.99
N THR A 588 0.64 0.41 -25.06
CA THR A 588 1.10 0.84 -23.72
C THR A 588 1.76 -0.30 -22.93
N ARG A 589 1.27 -1.55 -23.03
CA ARG A 589 1.86 -2.73 -22.36
C ARG A 589 3.30 -3.06 -22.76
N ASP A 590 3.71 -2.65 -23.95
CA ASP A 590 5.03 -2.97 -24.50
C ASP A 590 6.08 -1.90 -24.14
N PHE A 591 5.69 -0.91 -23.33
CA PHE A 591 6.55 0.13 -22.77
C PHE A 591 6.94 -0.20 -21.32
N SER A 592 8.18 0.14 -20.95
CA SER A 592 8.59 0.08 -19.55
C SER A 592 7.85 1.12 -18.72
N GLY A 593 7.84 0.97 -17.39
CA GLY A 593 7.14 1.90 -16.49
C GLY A 593 7.53 3.36 -16.68
N GLY A 594 8.84 3.65 -16.82
CA GLY A 594 9.31 5.01 -17.13
C GLY A 594 8.74 5.59 -18.44
N TRP A 595 8.59 4.77 -19.50
CA TRP A 595 7.93 5.22 -20.73
C TRP A 595 6.42 5.41 -20.51
N ARG A 596 5.75 4.52 -19.76
CA ARG A 596 4.32 4.69 -19.40
C ARG A 596 4.07 5.93 -18.54
N MET A 597 5.02 6.32 -17.69
CA MET A 597 5.01 7.58 -16.97
C MET A 597 5.13 8.78 -17.92
N ARG A 598 5.95 8.70 -18.97
CA ARG A 598 5.99 9.75 -20.01
C ARG A 598 4.67 9.88 -20.78
N ILE A 599 3.98 8.77 -21.05
CA ILE A 599 2.63 8.82 -21.66
C ILE A 599 1.64 9.49 -20.68
N ALA A 600 1.73 9.19 -19.38
CA ALA A 600 0.90 9.85 -18.37
C ALA A 600 1.17 11.36 -18.27
N LEU A 601 2.44 11.77 -18.36
CA LEU A 601 2.81 13.19 -18.47
C LEU A 601 2.28 13.82 -19.77
N ALA A 602 2.35 13.12 -20.90
CA ALA A 602 1.79 13.58 -22.16
C ALA A 602 0.28 13.83 -22.06
N ARG A 603 -0.44 12.90 -21.41
CA ARG A 603 -1.87 13.03 -21.10
C ARG A 603 -2.14 14.24 -20.22
N ALA A 604 -1.36 14.46 -19.16
CA ALA A 604 -1.50 15.61 -18.27
C ALA A 604 -1.36 16.95 -19.01
N LEU A 605 -0.35 17.05 -19.89
CA LEU A 605 -0.12 18.23 -20.73
C LEU A 605 -1.21 18.42 -21.80
N PHE A 606 -1.72 17.32 -22.35
CA PHE A 606 -2.79 17.34 -23.34
C PHE A 606 -4.13 17.81 -22.75
N MET A 607 -4.49 17.32 -21.57
CA MET A 607 -5.70 17.73 -20.84
C MET A 607 -5.66 19.23 -20.49
N ASN A 608 -4.47 19.76 -20.19
CA ASN A 608 -4.24 21.16 -19.86
C ASN A 608 -5.19 21.66 -18.76
N PRO A 609 -5.09 21.12 -17.53
CA PRO A 609 -6.05 21.37 -16.45
C PRO A 609 -5.87 22.73 -15.76
N THR A 610 -6.87 23.23 -15.02
CA THR A 610 -6.73 24.47 -14.21
C THR A 610 -5.59 24.39 -13.21
N ILE A 611 -5.44 23.25 -12.54
CA ILE A 611 -4.34 22.98 -11.61
C ILE A 611 -3.59 21.73 -12.07
N LEU A 612 -2.34 21.91 -12.47
CA LEU A 612 -1.43 20.81 -12.80
C LEU A 612 -0.44 20.60 -11.66
N LEU A 613 -0.47 19.42 -11.04
CA LEU A 613 0.45 19.02 -9.97
C LEU A 613 1.43 17.97 -10.51
N LEU A 614 2.73 18.29 -10.49
CA LEU A 614 3.81 17.42 -10.96
C LEU A 614 4.79 17.14 -9.82
N ASP A 615 4.99 15.87 -9.48
CA ASP A 615 5.99 15.45 -8.50
C ASP A 615 7.22 14.85 -9.22
N GLU A 616 8.35 15.55 -9.19
CA GLU A 616 9.63 15.20 -9.83
C GLU A 616 9.51 14.71 -11.30
N PRO A 617 8.91 15.51 -12.21
CA PRO A 617 8.63 15.08 -13.58
C PRO A 617 9.89 14.79 -14.42
N THR A 618 11.08 15.22 -13.97
CA THR A 618 12.35 15.08 -14.68
C THR A 618 13.05 13.72 -14.47
N ASN A 619 12.70 12.94 -13.44
CA ASN A 619 13.46 11.74 -13.04
C ASN A 619 13.48 10.61 -14.09
N HIS A 620 12.52 10.59 -15.01
CA HIS A 620 12.43 9.57 -16.07
C HIS A 620 12.60 10.15 -17.48
N LEU A 621 13.02 11.41 -17.56
CA LEU A 621 13.21 12.14 -18.81
C LEU A 621 14.69 12.23 -19.14
N ASP A 622 15.02 12.08 -20.42
CA ASP A 622 16.37 12.37 -20.90
C ASP A 622 16.54 13.88 -21.06
N LEU A 623 17.78 14.32 -21.30
CA LEU A 623 18.10 15.76 -21.42
C LEU A 623 17.28 16.46 -22.51
N GLU A 624 17.01 15.80 -23.65
CA GLU A 624 16.22 16.37 -24.75
C GLU A 624 14.75 16.56 -24.33
N ALA A 625 14.12 15.54 -23.74
CA ALA A 625 12.75 15.63 -23.23
C ALA A 625 12.62 16.60 -22.05
N CYS A 626 13.61 16.69 -21.15
CA CYS A 626 13.64 17.67 -20.06
C CYS A 626 13.64 19.11 -20.57
N VAL A 627 14.47 19.40 -21.58
CA VAL A 627 14.55 20.73 -22.21
C VAL A 627 13.24 21.08 -22.92
N TRP A 628 12.63 20.11 -23.60
CA TRP A 628 11.33 20.31 -24.24
C TRP A 628 10.21 20.57 -23.21
N LEU A 629 10.20 19.80 -22.11
CA LEU A 629 9.24 19.97 -21.03
C LEU A 629 9.40 21.35 -20.36
N GLU A 630 10.63 21.80 -20.11
CA GLU A 630 10.93 23.13 -19.57
C GLU A 630 10.31 24.25 -20.44
N GLU A 631 10.52 24.20 -21.76
CA GLU A 631 9.96 25.21 -22.67
C GLU A 631 8.42 25.13 -22.79
N THR A 632 7.86 23.92 -22.70
CA THR A 632 6.42 23.72 -22.72
C THR A 632 5.76 24.29 -21.46
N LEU A 633 6.28 23.93 -20.28
CA LEU A 633 5.74 24.37 -18.99
C LEU A 633 5.99 25.85 -18.70
N LYS A 634 7.04 26.44 -19.27
CA LYS A 634 7.31 27.88 -19.17
C LYS A 634 6.17 28.73 -19.73
N ASN A 635 5.48 28.23 -20.77
CA ASN A 635 4.33 28.88 -21.39
C ASN A 635 2.98 28.42 -20.80
N PHE A 636 2.99 27.63 -19.73
CA PHE A 636 1.78 27.20 -19.05
C PHE A 636 1.12 28.41 -18.37
N ASP A 637 -0.13 28.68 -18.75
CA ASP A 637 -0.90 29.89 -18.43
C ASP A 637 -1.94 29.68 -17.32
N ARG A 638 -1.94 28.49 -16.69
CA ARG A 638 -2.79 28.11 -15.56
C ARG A 638 -1.96 27.91 -14.29
N ILE A 639 -2.53 27.27 -13.25
CA ILE A 639 -1.81 27.01 -12.00
C ILE A 639 -0.95 25.76 -12.19
N LEU A 640 0.37 25.91 -12.09
CA LEU A 640 1.32 24.79 -12.06
C LEU A 640 1.95 24.73 -10.69
N VAL A 641 1.92 23.56 -10.04
CA VAL A 641 2.73 23.29 -8.85
C VAL A 641 3.65 22.12 -9.17
N VAL A 642 4.95 22.37 -9.13
CA VAL A 642 5.96 21.36 -9.47
C VAL A 642 6.93 21.17 -8.31
N VAL A 643 7.16 19.92 -7.93
CA VAL A 643 8.28 19.51 -7.09
C VAL A 643 9.42 19.12 -8.03
N SER A 644 10.59 19.73 -7.85
CA SER A 644 11.79 19.35 -8.62
C SER A 644 13.04 19.59 -7.80
N HIS A 645 13.99 18.66 -7.89
CA HIS A 645 15.34 18.83 -7.38
C HIS A 645 16.28 19.55 -8.38
N SER A 646 15.81 19.87 -9.59
CA SER A 646 16.63 20.55 -10.60
C SER A 646 16.50 22.08 -10.50
N GLN A 647 17.58 22.75 -10.08
CA GLN A 647 17.61 24.22 -9.98
C GLN A 647 17.37 24.89 -11.34
N ASP A 648 18.00 24.39 -12.41
CA ASP A 648 17.86 24.97 -13.76
C ASP A 648 16.42 24.87 -14.27
N PHE A 649 15.74 23.75 -13.98
CA PHE A 649 14.34 23.55 -14.35
C PHE A 649 13.42 24.51 -13.59
N LEU A 650 13.58 24.60 -12.26
CA LEU A 650 12.81 25.54 -11.43
C LEU A 650 13.05 26.99 -11.85
N ASN A 651 14.28 27.35 -12.19
CA ASN A 651 14.62 28.70 -12.62
C ASN A 651 14.03 29.05 -14.00
N GLY A 652 13.92 28.06 -14.89
CA GLY A 652 13.35 28.23 -16.23
C GLY A 652 11.82 28.27 -16.25
N VAL A 653 11.15 27.54 -15.35
CA VAL A 653 9.70 27.35 -15.34
C VAL A 653 8.99 28.22 -14.29
N CYS A 654 9.47 28.25 -13.05
CA CYS A 654 8.71 28.79 -11.92
C CYS A 654 8.73 30.33 -11.86
N THR A 655 7.59 30.91 -11.49
CA THR A 655 7.43 32.35 -11.19
C THR A 655 7.45 32.64 -9.70
N ASN A 656 7.17 31.61 -8.90
CA ASN A 656 7.08 31.67 -7.45
C ASN A 656 7.68 30.39 -6.87
N ILE A 657 8.24 30.49 -5.67
CA ILE A 657 8.80 29.35 -4.94
C ILE A 657 8.07 29.21 -3.62
N ILE A 658 7.49 28.04 -3.37
CA ILE A 658 6.92 27.65 -2.08
C ILE A 658 8.01 26.88 -1.33
N HIS A 659 8.52 27.43 -0.24
CA HIS A 659 9.50 26.77 0.60
C HIS A 659 8.83 26.20 1.85
N MET A 660 8.89 24.88 1.99
CA MET A 660 8.40 24.13 3.13
C MET A 660 9.54 23.90 4.13
N GLN A 661 9.53 24.64 5.23
CA GLN A 661 10.57 24.58 6.26
C GLN A 661 9.98 24.82 7.64
N ASN A 662 10.50 24.12 8.66
CA ASN A 662 10.07 24.25 10.06
C ASN A 662 8.54 24.09 10.24
N LYS A 663 7.96 23.11 9.54
CA LYS A 663 6.50 22.85 9.51
C LYS A 663 5.66 24.04 9.01
N ALA A 664 6.25 24.95 8.24
CA ALA A 664 5.56 26.10 7.69
C ALA A 664 5.78 26.25 6.18
N LEU A 665 4.80 26.85 5.49
CA LEU A 665 4.91 27.23 4.09
C LEU A 665 5.26 28.72 3.96
N LYS A 666 6.30 29.04 3.18
CA LYS A 666 6.68 30.42 2.84
C LYS A 666 6.73 30.59 1.33
N ILE A 667 5.97 31.54 0.81
CA ILE A 667 5.91 31.82 -0.62
C ILE A 667 6.83 32.99 -0.95
N TYR A 668 7.69 32.80 -1.94
CA TYR A 668 8.60 33.81 -2.49
C TYR A 668 8.20 34.11 -3.93
N THR A 669 8.22 35.38 -4.28
CA THR A 669 7.97 35.83 -5.66
C THR A 669 9.29 35.92 -6.41
N GLY A 670 9.34 35.34 -7.60
CA GLY A 670 10.54 35.29 -8.41
C GLY A 670 10.92 33.86 -8.82
N ASN A 671 11.93 33.78 -9.68
CA ASN A 671 12.55 32.52 -10.05
C ASN A 671 13.45 31.98 -8.92
N PHE A 672 14.05 30.81 -9.12
CA PHE A 672 14.86 30.14 -8.11
C PHE A 672 16.04 31.03 -7.62
N ASP A 673 16.74 31.70 -8.54
CA ASP A 673 17.89 32.55 -8.18
C ASP A 673 17.47 33.75 -7.30
N GLN A 674 16.37 34.41 -7.66
CA GLN A 674 15.80 35.51 -6.88
C GLN A 674 15.36 35.04 -5.49
N TYR A 675 14.80 33.83 -5.40
CA TYR A 675 14.45 33.20 -4.13
C TYR A 675 15.69 33.00 -3.26
N ILE A 676 16.78 32.42 -3.78
CA ILE A 676 18.02 32.20 -3.02
C ILE A 676 18.59 33.51 -2.50
N GLN A 677 18.63 34.54 -3.33
CA GLN A 677 19.09 35.87 -2.92
C GLN A 677 18.20 36.46 -1.82
N THR A 678 16.88 36.49 -2.05
CA THR A 678 15.91 37.05 -1.09
C THR A 678 15.95 36.30 0.25
N ARG A 679 16.04 34.98 0.21
CA ARG A 679 16.19 34.14 1.41
C ARG A 679 17.46 34.48 2.17
N SER A 680 18.60 34.58 1.50
CA SER A 680 19.87 34.94 2.15
C SER A 680 19.80 36.30 2.84
N GLU A 681 19.20 37.30 2.17
CA GLU A 681 19.01 38.64 2.73
C GLU A 681 18.09 38.63 3.96
N LEU A 682 16.97 37.89 3.92
CA LEU A 682 16.06 37.73 5.04
C LEU A 682 16.70 37.00 6.22
N GLU A 683 17.44 35.92 5.96
CA GLU A 683 18.18 35.18 6.99
C GLU A 683 19.26 36.04 7.66
N GLU A 684 19.99 36.85 6.89
CA GLU A 684 20.97 37.79 7.45
C GLU A 684 20.31 38.86 8.33
N ASN A 685 19.18 39.41 7.88
CA ASN A 685 18.44 40.41 8.63
C ASN A 685 17.88 39.82 9.93
N GLN A 686 17.30 38.62 9.88
CA GLN A 686 16.82 37.89 11.05
C GLN A 686 17.96 37.60 12.03
N MET A 687 19.14 37.17 11.55
CA MET A 687 20.31 36.93 12.40
C MET A 687 20.84 38.20 13.06
N LYS A 688 20.84 39.33 12.35
CA LYS A 688 21.23 40.63 12.91
C LYS A 688 20.25 41.05 14.01
N GLN A 689 18.94 40.91 13.77
CA GLN A 689 17.90 41.22 14.75
C GLN A 689 17.99 40.31 15.97
N TYR A 690 18.16 38.99 15.78
CA TYR A 690 18.37 38.04 16.86
C TYR A 690 19.58 38.42 17.73
N LYS A 691 20.74 38.69 17.11
CA LYS A 691 21.94 39.11 17.85
C LYS A 691 21.70 40.40 18.64
N TRP A 692 21.06 41.38 18.02
CA TRP A 692 20.71 42.63 18.70
C TRP A 692 19.78 42.40 19.90
N GLU A 693 18.74 41.59 19.76
CA GLU A 693 17.83 41.23 20.86
C GLU A 693 18.56 40.48 21.98
N GLN A 694 19.43 39.52 21.66
CA GLN A 694 20.21 38.77 22.65
C GLN A 694 21.20 39.66 23.40
N GLU A 695 21.86 40.61 22.72
CA GLU A 695 22.72 41.61 23.36
C GLU A 695 21.94 42.53 24.29
N GLN A 696 20.75 42.99 23.88
CA GLN A 696 19.86 43.77 24.75
C GLN A 696 19.41 42.98 25.99
N ILE A 697 19.03 41.71 25.80
CA ILE A 697 18.64 40.81 26.90
C ILE A 697 19.82 40.59 27.85
N ALA A 698 21.00 40.30 27.33
CA ALA A 698 22.22 40.10 28.13
C ALA A 698 22.55 41.36 28.95
N GLY A 699 22.53 42.54 28.31
CA GLY A 699 22.77 43.81 28.99
C GLY A 699 21.73 44.14 30.06
N MET A 700 20.44 43.86 29.81
CA MET A 700 19.39 44.04 30.82
C MET A 700 19.53 43.05 31.98
N LYS A 701 19.83 41.77 31.71
CA LYS A 701 20.08 40.76 32.74
C LYS A 701 21.29 41.10 33.60
N GLU A 702 22.39 41.56 33.00
CA GLU A 702 23.57 42.01 33.73
C GLU A 702 23.26 43.23 34.61
N TYR A 703 22.50 44.20 34.09
CA TYR A 703 22.08 45.38 34.87
C TYR A 703 21.19 44.99 36.06
N ILE A 704 20.23 44.09 35.86
CA ILE A 704 19.35 43.58 36.92
C ILE A 704 20.18 42.85 37.99
N ALA A 705 21.10 41.97 37.57
CA ALA A 705 21.97 41.23 38.48
C ALA A 705 22.88 42.17 39.31
N ARG A 706 23.42 43.23 38.68
CA ARG A 706 24.35 44.16 39.31
C ARG A 706 23.67 45.17 40.24
N PHE A 707 22.46 45.61 39.92
CA PHE A 707 21.79 46.73 40.61
C PHE A 707 20.48 46.35 41.31
N GLY A 708 20.04 45.08 41.24
CA GLY A 708 18.80 44.58 41.86
C GLY A 708 18.79 44.68 43.39
N HIS A 709 19.95 44.60 44.04
CA HIS A 709 20.12 44.76 45.50
C HIS A 709 20.75 46.10 45.90
N GLY A 710 20.83 47.06 44.97
CA GLY A 710 21.43 48.38 45.21
C GLY A 710 20.52 49.36 45.93
N SER A 711 20.90 50.64 45.96
CA SER A 711 20.07 51.72 46.56
C SER A 711 18.64 51.72 46.01
N ALA A 712 17.67 52.21 46.81
CA ALA A 712 16.25 52.21 46.44
C ALA A 712 15.94 52.81 45.05
N LYS A 713 16.74 53.81 44.61
CA LYS A 713 16.62 54.41 43.26
C LYS A 713 17.08 53.46 42.15
N LEU A 714 18.17 52.72 42.38
CA LEU A 714 18.73 51.76 41.43
C LEU A 714 17.89 50.47 41.36
N ALA A 715 17.40 49.98 42.49
CA ALA A 715 16.49 48.83 42.56
C ALA A 715 15.20 49.08 41.76
N ARG A 716 14.64 50.29 41.85
CA ARG A 716 13.43 50.68 41.08
C ARG A 716 13.68 50.76 39.57
N GLN A 717 14.90 51.13 39.15
CA GLN A 717 15.30 51.07 37.75
C GLN A 717 15.51 49.64 37.25
N ALA A 718 16.09 48.76 38.08
CA ALA A 718 16.25 47.35 37.77
C ALA A 718 14.89 46.66 37.58
N GLN A 719 13.91 46.91 38.47
CA GLN A 719 12.53 46.41 38.32
C GLN A 719 11.84 46.91 37.03
N SER A 720 12.11 48.16 36.63
CA SER A 720 11.57 48.67 35.35
C SER A 720 12.16 47.95 34.14
N LYS A 721 13.45 47.62 34.18
CA LYS A 721 14.14 46.86 33.12
C LYS A 721 13.68 45.40 33.10
N GLU A 722 13.45 44.80 34.26
CA GLU A 722 12.85 43.47 34.41
C GLU A 722 11.45 43.39 33.79
N LYS A 723 10.59 44.38 34.06
CA LYS A 723 9.27 44.46 33.42
C LYS A 723 9.35 44.65 31.90
N THR A 724 10.38 45.34 31.41
CA THR A 724 10.62 45.53 29.98
C THR A 724 11.08 44.23 29.33
N LEU A 725 12.01 43.52 29.96
CA LEU A 725 12.47 42.20 29.55
C LEU A 725 11.29 41.21 29.48
N ALA A 726 10.46 41.15 30.53
CA ALA A 726 9.26 40.30 30.58
C ALA A 726 8.17 40.71 29.56
N LYS A 727 8.21 41.93 29.03
CA LYS A 727 7.36 42.36 27.91
C LYS A 727 7.95 41.91 26.57
N MET A 728 9.27 42.01 26.40
CA MET A 728 9.97 41.51 25.21
C MET A 728 9.84 39.99 25.08
N GLU A 729 10.02 39.23 26.17
CA GLU A 729 9.85 37.77 26.17
C GLU A 729 8.40 37.35 25.86
N ARG A 730 7.40 38.10 26.32
CA ARG A 730 5.98 37.86 25.96
C ARG A 730 5.62 38.25 24.52
N GLY A 731 6.39 39.14 23.91
CA GLY A 731 6.15 39.59 22.53
C GLY A 731 6.58 38.57 21.48
N GLY A 732 7.24 37.47 21.89
CA GLY A 732 7.94 36.57 21.00
C GLY A 732 9.31 37.15 20.64
N LEU A 733 10.38 36.44 21.00
CA LEU A 733 11.73 36.80 20.57
C LEU A 733 11.93 36.33 19.14
N THR A 734 12.74 37.07 18.38
CA THR A 734 13.17 36.62 17.05
C THR A 734 13.88 35.29 17.21
N GLU A 735 13.51 34.29 16.42
CA GLU A 735 14.18 33.00 16.44
C GLU A 735 15.55 33.09 15.78
N ARG A 736 16.50 32.30 16.28
CA ARG A 736 17.81 32.15 15.63
C ARG A 736 17.63 31.46 14.29
N VAL A 737 18.23 32.00 13.23
CA VAL A 737 18.34 31.26 11.96
C VAL A 737 19.22 30.04 12.19
N VAL A 738 18.62 28.86 12.11
CA VAL A 738 19.32 27.58 12.05
C VAL A 738 19.44 27.25 10.57
N ARG A 739 20.66 27.32 10.05
CA ARG A 739 20.93 26.79 8.71
C ARG A 739 20.92 25.28 8.76
N ASP A 740 20.38 24.67 7.71
CA ASP A 740 20.45 23.24 7.53
C ASP A 740 21.92 22.79 7.50
N LYS A 741 22.20 21.63 8.10
CA LYS A 741 23.57 21.10 8.14
C LYS A 741 23.98 20.70 6.73
N VAL A 742 24.87 21.49 6.14
CA VAL A 742 25.53 21.12 4.88
C VAL A 742 26.36 19.87 5.12
N LEU A 743 26.10 18.83 4.34
CA LEU A 743 26.87 17.60 4.37
C LEU A 743 28.20 17.84 3.65
N VAL A 744 29.28 17.21 4.09
CA VAL A 744 30.57 17.33 3.40
C VAL A 744 30.99 15.94 2.99
N PHE A 745 30.80 15.62 1.72
CA PHE A 745 31.26 14.36 1.16
C PHE A 745 32.76 14.44 0.91
N ARG A 746 33.42 13.28 1.02
CA ARG A 746 34.86 13.21 0.76
C ARG A 746 35.24 11.84 0.24
N PHE A 747 35.81 11.82 -0.97
CA PHE A 747 36.46 10.64 -1.52
C PHE A 747 37.95 10.65 -1.14
N VAL A 748 38.54 9.47 -1.05
CA VAL A 748 39.96 9.31 -0.69
C VAL A 748 40.78 9.21 -1.96
N ASP A 749 41.87 9.97 -2.04
CA ASP A 749 42.78 9.91 -3.18
C ASP A 749 43.66 8.66 -3.12
N VAL A 750 43.83 8.02 -4.27
CA VAL A 750 44.48 6.70 -4.41
C VAL A 750 45.79 6.74 -5.19
N GLY A 751 46.24 7.93 -5.58
CA GLY A 751 47.42 8.14 -6.41
C GLY A 751 47.16 7.97 -7.91
N LYS A 752 48.21 8.12 -8.71
CA LYS A 752 48.13 8.10 -10.19
C LYS A 752 48.48 6.72 -10.75
N LEU A 753 47.81 6.33 -11.83
CA LEU A 753 48.14 5.18 -12.68
C LEU A 753 48.75 5.67 -14.00
N PRO A 754 49.71 4.93 -14.59
CA PRO A 754 50.25 5.28 -15.89
C PRO A 754 49.18 5.06 -16.99
N PRO A 755 49.08 5.95 -17.98
CA PRO A 755 48.21 5.73 -19.14
C PRO A 755 48.77 4.60 -20.03
N PRO A 756 47.92 3.86 -20.78
CA PRO A 756 46.46 4.01 -20.88
C PRO A 756 45.71 3.33 -19.72
N VAL A 757 44.71 4.01 -19.18
CA VAL A 757 43.93 3.50 -18.03
C VAL A 757 42.80 2.58 -18.49
N LEU A 758 41.93 3.07 -19.37
CA LEU A 758 40.84 2.33 -19.99
C LEU A 758 40.73 2.72 -21.46
N GLN A 759 40.77 1.75 -22.38
CA GLN A 759 40.78 2.01 -23.82
C GLN A 759 39.83 1.04 -24.55
N PHE A 760 38.99 1.59 -25.43
CA PHE A 760 38.16 0.87 -26.38
C PHE A 760 38.89 0.86 -27.73
N VAL A 761 39.03 -0.32 -28.33
CA VAL A 761 39.66 -0.52 -29.64
C VAL A 761 38.70 -1.29 -30.54
N GLU A 762 38.17 -0.61 -31.56
CA GLU A 762 37.25 -1.12 -32.59
C GLU A 762 36.04 -1.88 -32.01
N VAL A 763 35.53 -1.45 -30.85
CA VAL A 763 34.53 -2.22 -30.11
C VAL A 763 33.15 -2.15 -30.78
N THR A 764 32.59 -3.32 -31.06
CA THR A 764 31.21 -3.49 -31.55
C THR A 764 30.41 -4.32 -30.56
N PHE A 765 29.18 -3.89 -30.24
CA PHE A 765 28.34 -4.56 -29.26
C PHE A 765 26.84 -4.41 -29.56
N GLY A 766 26.10 -5.48 -29.31
CA GLY A 766 24.64 -5.54 -29.28
C GLY A 766 24.20 -6.72 -28.41
N TYR A 767 23.04 -6.64 -27.76
CA TYR A 767 22.52 -7.78 -26.98
C TYR A 767 22.17 -8.96 -27.88
N THR A 768 21.79 -8.68 -29.13
CA THR A 768 21.65 -9.66 -30.20
C THR A 768 22.52 -9.23 -31.38
N PRO A 769 23.05 -10.17 -32.18
CA PRO A 769 23.84 -9.84 -33.38
C PRO A 769 23.06 -8.96 -34.39
N ASP A 770 21.74 -9.11 -34.43
CA ASP A 770 20.87 -8.39 -35.35
C ASP A 770 20.55 -6.95 -34.90
N ASN A 771 20.75 -6.63 -33.62
CA ASN A 771 20.47 -5.31 -33.06
C ASN A 771 21.70 -4.72 -32.36
N LEU A 772 22.58 -4.15 -33.17
CA LEU A 772 23.80 -3.49 -32.70
C LEU A 772 23.45 -2.18 -32.00
N ILE A 773 23.98 -2.02 -30.79
CA ILE A 773 23.93 -0.78 -30.01
C ILE A 773 25.12 0.10 -30.36
N TYR A 774 26.30 -0.50 -30.55
CA TYR A 774 27.53 0.19 -30.84
C TYR A 774 28.31 -0.49 -31.96
N LYS A 775 28.94 0.32 -32.82
CA LYS A 775 29.75 -0.16 -33.93
C LYS A 775 31.08 0.58 -34.00
N ASN A 776 32.18 -0.17 -33.98
CA ASN A 776 33.54 0.33 -34.13
C ASN A 776 33.88 1.53 -33.23
N LEU A 777 33.68 1.36 -31.91
CA LEU A 777 34.01 2.38 -30.92
C LEU A 777 35.51 2.42 -30.63
N ASP A 778 36.10 3.61 -30.75
CA ASP A 778 37.50 3.90 -30.50
C ASP A 778 37.66 5.15 -29.62
N PHE A 779 37.95 4.97 -28.33
CA PHE A 779 38.24 6.06 -27.39
C PHE A 779 38.96 5.55 -26.13
N GLY A 780 39.53 6.47 -25.35
CA GLY A 780 40.16 6.17 -24.05
C GLY A 780 39.66 7.08 -22.94
N VAL A 781 39.64 6.57 -21.72
CA VAL A 781 39.34 7.31 -20.49
C VAL A 781 40.53 7.19 -19.55
N ASP A 782 41.09 8.33 -19.14
CA ASP A 782 42.21 8.44 -18.21
C ASP A 782 41.73 8.84 -16.79
N LEU A 783 42.64 8.91 -15.81
CA LEU A 783 42.29 9.33 -14.44
C LEU A 783 41.95 10.82 -14.34
N ASP A 784 42.53 11.65 -15.20
CA ASP A 784 42.23 13.09 -15.23
C ASP A 784 40.94 13.38 -16.04
N SER A 785 40.37 12.37 -16.70
CA SER A 785 39.13 12.49 -17.48
C SER A 785 37.93 12.72 -16.55
N ARG A 786 37.11 13.72 -16.92
CA ARG A 786 35.83 14.05 -16.29
C ARG A 786 34.78 14.08 -17.40
N VAL A 787 34.17 12.94 -17.67
CA VAL A 787 33.29 12.75 -18.83
C VAL A 787 31.84 12.71 -18.38
N ALA A 788 30.99 13.52 -19.01
CA ALA A 788 29.54 13.37 -18.95
C ALA A 788 29.04 12.62 -20.20
N LEU A 789 28.33 11.52 -19.99
CA LEU A 789 27.67 10.74 -21.03
C LEU A 789 26.22 11.21 -21.18
N VAL A 790 25.89 11.74 -22.35
CA VAL A 790 24.56 12.26 -22.67
C VAL A 790 23.99 11.53 -23.89
N GLY A 791 22.66 11.49 -24.01
CA GLY A 791 21.98 10.85 -25.14
C GLY A 791 20.60 10.34 -24.74
N PRO A 792 19.75 9.98 -25.73
CA PRO A 792 18.39 9.55 -25.48
C PRO A 792 18.31 8.27 -24.64
N ASN A 793 17.15 8.02 -24.04
CA ASN A 793 16.94 6.77 -23.30
C ASN A 793 16.92 5.57 -24.25
N GLY A 794 17.61 4.50 -23.84
CA GLY A 794 17.85 3.34 -24.71
C GLY A 794 19.04 3.47 -25.68
N ALA A 795 19.77 4.59 -25.70
CA ALA A 795 20.95 4.76 -26.56
C ALA A 795 22.17 3.88 -26.18
N GLY A 796 22.10 3.16 -25.06
CA GLY A 796 23.18 2.28 -24.60
C GLY A 796 24.10 2.84 -23.52
N LYS A 797 23.78 3.98 -22.88
CA LYS A 797 24.62 4.61 -21.83
C LYS A 797 25.05 3.62 -20.73
N SER A 798 24.09 2.96 -20.09
CA SER A 798 24.38 1.93 -19.06
C SER A 798 25.08 0.70 -19.65
N THR A 799 24.81 0.35 -20.91
CA THR A 799 25.53 -0.71 -21.63
C THR A 799 27.02 -0.35 -21.79
N LEU A 800 27.34 0.91 -22.10
CA LEU A 800 28.71 1.39 -22.18
C LEU A 800 29.40 1.30 -20.83
N LEU A 801 28.75 1.71 -19.74
CA LEU A 801 29.30 1.55 -18.38
C LEU A 801 29.58 0.08 -18.04
N LYS A 802 28.70 -0.85 -18.43
CA LYS A 802 28.92 -2.30 -18.24
C LYS A 802 30.09 -2.84 -19.09
N LEU A 803 30.32 -2.29 -20.28
CA LEU A 803 31.52 -2.58 -21.09
C LEU A 803 32.79 -2.01 -20.42
N MET A 804 32.69 -0.89 -19.70
CA MET A 804 33.80 -0.33 -18.91
C MET A 804 34.12 -1.18 -17.67
N THR A 805 33.12 -1.72 -16.97
CA THR A 805 33.30 -2.60 -15.79
C THR A 805 33.67 -4.02 -16.15
N GLY A 806 33.27 -4.52 -17.32
CA GLY A 806 33.57 -5.89 -17.81
C GLY A 806 32.51 -6.89 -17.52
N ASP A 807 31.34 -6.43 -17.10
CA ASP A 807 30.15 -7.27 -16.98
C ASP A 807 29.63 -7.70 -18.35
N LEU A 808 29.97 -6.95 -19.41
CA LEU A 808 29.66 -7.28 -20.80
C LEU A 808 30.94 -7.47 -21.61
N VAL A 809 30.92 -8.48 -22.49
CA VAL A 809 31.99 -8.79 -23.44
C VAL A 809 31.59 -8.24 -24.81
N PRO A 810 32.46 -7.48 -25.49
CA PRO A 810 32.18 -7.00 -26.84
C PRO A 810 31.98 -8.16 -27.83
N LEU A 811 31.16 -7.95 -28.87
CA LEU A 811 30.99 -8.93 -29.95
C LEU A 811 32.22 -8.95 -30.88
N ASP A 812 32.79 -7.77 -31.12
CA ASP A 812 34.01 -7.56 -31.88
C ASP A 812 34.84 -6.42 -31.27
N GLY A 813 36.14 -6.40 -31.52
CA GLY A 813 37.10 -5.48 -30.88
C GLY A 813 37.46 -5.87 -29.43
N MET A 814 38.11 -4.96 -28.70
CA MET A 814 38.54 -5.22 -27.31
C MET A 814 38.50 -3.98 -26.41
N VAL A 815 38.18 -4.20 -25.13
CA VAL A 815 38.31 -3.19 -24.06
C VAL A 815 39.55 -3.49 -23.23
N ARG A 816 40.57 -2.65 -23.31
CA ARG A 816 41.83 -2.76 -22.57
C ARG A 816 41.76 -1.97 -21.27
N ARG A 817 42.17 -2.60 -20.17
CA ARG A 817 42.19 -1.97 -18.84
C ARG A 817 43.55 -2.14 -18.20
N HIS A 818 43.97 -1.14 -17.45
CA HIS A 818 45.15 -1.26 -16.61
C HIS A 818 44.90 -2.27 -15.47
N ASN A 819 45.83 -3.20 -15.22
CA ASN A 819 45.65 -4.31 -14.27
C ASN A 819 45.38 -3.86 -12.82
N HIS A 820 45.87 -2.69 -12.43
CA HIS A 820 45.66 -2.12 -11.09
C HIS A 820 44.49 -1.14 -11.02
N LEU A 821 43.74 -0.95 -12.11
CA LEU A 821 42.57 -0.08 -12.14
C LEU A 821 41.48 -0.65 -11.21
N ARG A 822 40.98 0.18 -10.31
CA ARG A 822 39.84 -0.13 -9.43
C ARG A 822 38.69 0.76 -9.85
N ILE A 823 37.62 0.15 -10.32
CA ILE A 823 36.42 0.85 -10.77
C ILE A 823 35.32 0.64 -9.72
N ALA A 824 34.68 1.72 -9.33
CA ALA A 824 33.45 1.70 -8.54
C ALA A 824 32.31 2.22 -9.42
N GLN A 825 31.21 1.46 -9.49
CA GLN A 825 30.02 1.83 -10.24
C GLN A 825 28.87 2.10 -9.29
N PHE A 826 28.21 3.24 -9.46
CA PHE A 826 26.88 3.55 -8.92
C PHE A 826 25.85 3.37 -10.04
N HIS A 827 24.76 2.66 -9.75
CA HIS A 827 23.63 2.46 -10.66
C HIS A 827 22.36 2.25 -9.83
N GLN A 828 21.20 2.54 -10.42
CA GLN A 828 19.92 2.59 -9.70
C GLN A 828 19.57 1.29 -8.95
N HIS A 829 19.88 0.11 -9.51
CA HIS A 829 19.59 -1.19 -8.89
C HIS A 829 20.57 -1.60 -7.76
N LEU A 830 21.55 -0.76 -7.39
CA LEU A 830 22.42 -1.06 -6.25
C LEU A 830 21.68 -1.05 -4.92
N THR A 831 20.62 -0.26 -4.80
CA THR A 831 19.77 -0.22 -3.59
C THR A 831 19.06 -1.55 -3.36
N GLU A 832 18.65 -2.25 -4.41
CA GLU A 832 18.01 -3.58 -4.33
C GLU A 832 18.97 -4.67 -3.85
N LYS A 833 20.29 -4.45 -3.98
CA LYS A 833 21.31 -5.37 -3.46
C LYS A 833 21.59 -5.17 -1.97
N LEU A 834 21.06 -4.13 -1.34
CA LEU A 834 21.22 -3.90 0.09
C LEU A 834 20.33 -4.88 0.86
N ASP A 835 20.90 -5.53 1.88
CA ASP A 835 20.15 -6.34 2.84
C ASP A 835 19.30 -5.41 3.73
N LEU A 836 18.03 -5.23 3.38
CA LEU A 836 17.15 -4.22 3.98
C LEU A 836 16.87 -4.47 5.47
N GLU A 837 17.02 -5.70 5.95
CA GLU A 837 16.88 -6.04 7.38
C GLU A 837 18.10 -5.62 8.20
N MET A 838 19.24 -5.40 7.55
CA MET A 838 20.48 -5.01 8.19
C MET A 838 20.59 -3.49 8.38
N SER A 839 21.30 -3.06 9.42
CA SER A 839 21.65 -1.64 9.57
C SER A 839 22.85 -1.24 8.70
N ALA A 840 22.93 0.03 8.32
CA ALA A 840 24.03 0.54 7.48
C ALA A 840 25.42 0.32 8.11
N LEU A 841 25.52 0.44 9.43
CA LEU A 841 26.77 0.17 10.16
C LEU A 841 27.13 -1.32 10.12
N LEU A 842 26.17 -2.20 10.39
CA LEU A 842 26.40 -3.64 10.38
C LEU A 842 26.75 -4.16 8.98
N PHE A 843 26.13 -3.58 7.94
CA PHE A 843 26.47 -3.84 6.54
C PHE A 843 27.95 -3.54 6.24
N MET A 844 28.45 -2.37 6.64
CA MET A 844 29.87 -2.02 6.46
C MET A 844 30.83 -2.93 7.23
N ILE A 845 30.46 -3.33 8.45
CA ILE A 845 31.27 -4.26 9.26
C ILE A 845 31.31 -5.66 8.64
N ARG A 846 30.18 -6.13 8.10
CA ARG A 846 30.06 -7.44 7.45
C ARG A 846 30.87 -7.49 6.15
N GLU A 847 30.79 -6.44 5.33
CA GLU A 847 31.53 -6.34 4.07
C GLU A 847 33.05 -6.20 4.29
N TYR A 848 33.47 -5.53 5.36
CA TYR A 848 34.89 -5.30 5.67
C TYR A 848 35.28 -5.80 7.07
N PRO A 849 35.27 -7.13 7.30
CA PRO A 849 35.57 -7.72 8.60
C PRO A 849 37.01 -7.40 9.01
N GLY A 850 37.21 -7.15 10.31
CA GLY A 850 38.52 -6.81 10.88
C GLY A 850 38.81 -5.31 11.00
N ASN A 851 37.91 -4.45 10.54
CA ASN A 851 37.96 -3.01 10.85
C ASN A 851 37.27 -2.70 12.18
N GLU A 852 37.76 -1.68 12.88
CA GLU A 852 37.12 -1.17 14.10
C GLU A 852 35.74 -0.57 13.77
N GLU A 853 34.73 -0.89 14.58
CA GLU A 853 33.37 -0.34 14.42
C GLU A 853 33.38 1.20 14.37
N GLU A 854 34.20 1.85 15.20
CA GLU A 854 34.30 3.31 15.23
C GLU A 854 34.78 3.89 13.88
N LYS A 855 35.66 3.18 13.16
CA LYS A 855 36.09 3.58 11.81
C LYS A 855 34.98 3.42 10.78
N MET A 856 34.21 2.33 10.83
CA MET A 856 33.04 2.13 9.96
C MET A 856 31.98 3.20 10.22
N ARG A 857 31.73 3.48 11.50
CA ARG A 857 30.81 4.54 11.97
C ARG A 857 31.21 5.91 11.45
N ALA A 858 32.51 6.23 11.51
CA ALA A 858 33.05 7.47 10.95
C ALA A 858 32.93 7.52 9.42
N ALA A 859 33.13 6.40 8.72
CA ALA A 859 33.00 6.31 7.26
C ALA A 859 31.57 6.61 6.80
N VAL A 860 30.58 5.93 7.39
CA VAL A 860 29.16 6.16 7.09
C VAL A 860 28.71 7.56 7.54
N GLY A 861 29.24 8.04 8.67
CA GLY A 861 28.96 9.39 9.18
C GLY A 861 29.43 10.52 8.27
N ARG A 862 30.55 10.34 7.54
CA ARG A 862 31.05 11.34 6.57
C ARG A 862 30.07 11.58 5.42
N PHE A 863 29.31 10.57 5.03
CA PHE A 863 28.27 10.69 3.99
C PHE A 863 26.91 11.15 4.54
N GLY A 864 26.89 11.70 5.76
CA GLY A 864 25.72 12.41 6.28
C GLY A 864 24.64 11.55 6.92
N LEU A 865 24.94 10.29 7.26
CA LEU A 865 24.05 9.47 8.08
C LEU A 865 24.29 9.74 9.56
N THR A 866 23.22 10.08 10.29
CA THR A 866 23.27 10.31 11.73
C THR A 866 23.46 9.01 12.51
N GLY A 867 24.04 9.05 13.71
CA GLY A 867 24.27 7.84 14.51
C GLY A 867 23.02 7.00 14.78
N LYS A 868 21.84 7.63 14.91
CA LYS A 868 20.56 6.90 15.03
C LYS A 868 20.19 6.17 13.73
N ALA A 869 20.36 6.81 12.58
CA ALA A 869 20.09 6.21 11.28
C ALA A 869 21.09 5.08 10.93
N GLN A 870 22.33 5.16 11.42
CA GLN A 870 23.35 4.15 11.17
C GLN A 870 23.04 2.77 11.77
N VAL A 871 22.34 2.74 12.91
CA VAL A 871 21.96 1.50 13.63
C VAL A 871 20.57 1.02 13.26
N MET A 872 19.79 1.85 12.57
CA MET A 872 18.44 1.50 12.11
C MET A 872 18.53 0.54 10.91
N PRO A 873 17.62 -0.45 10.80
CA PRO A 873 17.51 -1.29 9.60
C PRO A 873 17.32 -0.45 8.34
N MET A 874 17.97 -0.84 7.25
CA MET A 874 17.96 -0.10 5.98
C MET A 874 16.56 0.01 5.35
N LYS A 875 15.63 -0.90 5.67
CA LYS A 875 14.21 -0.79 5.26
C LYS A 875 13.52 0.47 5.77
N ASN A 876 13.91 0.97 6.94
CA ASN A 876 13.35 2.19 7.54
C ASN A 876 14.08 3.48 7.09
N LEU A 877 15.17 3.34 6.34
CA LEU A 877 15.87 4.50 5.76
C LEU A 877 15.15 4.97 4.50
N SER A 878 15.11 6.29 4.31
CA SER A 878 14.68 6.89 3.04
C SER A 878 15.64 6.53 1.90
N ASP A 879 15.17 6.59 0.65
CA ASP A 879 16.00 6.25 -0.52
C ASP A 879 17.23 7.15 -0.67
N GLY A 880 17.12 8.43 -0.29
CA GLY A 880 18.27 9.33 -0.21
C GLY A 880 19.30 8.91 0.86
N GLN A 881 18.83 8.39 2.01
CA GLN A 881 19.73 7.82 3.02
C GLN A 881 20.37 6.53 2.55
N ARG A 882 19.63 5.63 1.89
CA ARG A 882 20.18 4.40 1.30
C ARG A 882 21.24 4.70 0.24
N SER A 883 20.99 5.69 -0.62
CA SER A 883 21.97 6.15 -1.61
C SER A 883 23.25 6.66 -0.96
N ARG A 884 23.16 7.40 0.15
CA ARG A 884 24.33 7.84 0.94
C ARG A 884 25.11 6.67 1.55
N VAL A 885 24.45 5.58 1.98
CA VAL A 885 25.14 4.34 2.41
C VAL A 885 25.94 3.74 1.27
N ILE A 886 25.38 3.69 0.07
CA ILE A 886 26.07 3.19 -1.12
C ILE A 886 27.29 4.07 -1.44
N PHE A 887 27.15 5.40 -1.41
CA PHE A 887 28.31 6.29 -1.60
C PHE A 887 29.40 6.06 -0.54
N ALA A 888 29.04 5.85 0.73
CA ALA A 888 30.00 5.50 1.76
C ALA A 888 30.71 4.17 1.48
N TRP A 889 29.98 3.16 1.02
CA TRP A 889 30.51 1.86 0.63
C TRP A 889 31.46 1.97 -0.57
N LEU A 890 31.06 2.71 -1.62
CA LEU A 890 31.89 2.93 -2.81
C LEU A 890 33.15 3.72 -2.49
N ALA A 891 33.05 4.77 -1.67
CA ALA A 891 34.20 5.57 -1.25
C ALA A 891 35.20 4.75 -0.42
N TRP A 892 34.72 3.82 0.41
CA TRP A 892 35.57 2.94 1.20
C TRP A 892 36.42 2.00 0.34
N ARG A 893 35.93 1.61 -0.85
CA ARG A 893 36.66 0.76 -1.81
C ARG A 893 37.88 1.45 -2.43
N GLN A 894 38.05 2.76 -2.19
CA GLN A 894 39.15 3.54 -2.75
C GLN A 894 39.30 3.30 -4.27
N PRO A 895 38.26 3.62 -5.06
CA PRO A 895 38.31 3.47 -6.50
C PRO A 895 39.32 4.46 -7.11
N HIS A 896 39.94 4.07 -8.23
CA HIS A 896 40.67 5.01 -9.08
C HIS A 896 39.76 5.66 -10.12
N MET A 897 38.66 4.99 -10.48
CA MET A 897 37.66 5.50 -11.42
C MET A 897 36.26 5.25 -10.89
N LEU A 898 35.41 6.28 -10.97
CA LEU A 898 34.03 6.26 -10.53
C LEU A 898 33.12 6.37 -11.76
N LEU A 899 32.21 5.41 -11.88
CA LEU A 899 31.16 5.40 -12.91
C LEU A 899 29.83 5.67 -12.20
N LEU A 900 29.20 6.80 -12.48
CA LEU A 900 27.94 7.19 -11.84
C LEU A 900 26.81 7.16 -12.87
N ASP A 901 25.85 6.26 -12.68
CA ASP A 901 24.63 6.16 -13.50
C ASP A 901 23.44 6.76 -12.74
N GLU A 902 23.01 7.96 -13.12
CA GLU A 902 21.95 8.77 -12.50
C GLU A 902 22.09 8.91 -10.97
N PRO A 903 23.22 9.47 -10.47
CA PRO A 903 23.48 9.57 -9.03
C PRO A 903 22.59 10.58 -8.30
N THR A 904 21.91 11.47 -9.03
CA THR A 904 21.05 12.53 -8.48
C THR A 904 19.67 12.02 -8.06
N ASN A 905 19.28 10.82 -8.51
CA ASN A 905 17.99 10.24 -8.16
C ASN A 905 17.86 10.10 -6.65
N HIS A 906 16.77 10.64 -6.09
CA HIS A 906 16.47 10.64 -4.65
C HIS A 906 17.45 11.45 -3.76
N LEU A 907 18.31 12.31 -4.34
CA LEU A 907 19.16 13.23 -3.58
C LEU A 907 18.56 14.64 -3.52
N ASP A 908 18.61 15.26 -2.34
CA ASP A 908 18.26 16.67 -2.17
C ASP A 908 19.28 17.59 -2.85
N ILE A 909 18.86 18.81 -3.19
CA ILE A 909 19.69 19.84 -3.82
C ILE A 909 20.99 20.08 -3.05
N GLU A 910 20.93 20.20 -1.73
CA GLU A 910 22.10 20.41 -0.88
C GLU A 910 23.05 19.21 -0.90
N THR A 911 22.50 18.00 -1.08
CA THR A 911 23.29 16.76 -1.17
C THR A 911 24.00 16.65 -2.52
N ILE A 912 23.34 17.08 -3.60
CA ILE A 912 23.92 17.14 -4.94
C ILE A 912 25.10 18.11 -4.96
N ASP A 913 24.95 19.30 -4.35
CA ASP A 913 26.04 20.27 -4.23
C ASP A 913 27.24 19.70 -3.45
N SER A 914 26.96 19.05 -2.33
CA SER A 914 27.98 18.38 -1.51
C SER A 914 28.71 17.27 -2.28
N LEU A 915 28.00 16.55 -3.16
CA LEU A 915 28.58 15.53 -4.02
C LEU A 915 29.43 16.15 -5.13
N ALA A 916 28.96 17.21 -5.77
CA ALA A 916 29.70 17.90 -6.81
C ALA A 916 31.03 18.46 -6.28
N ASP A 917 31.02 19.10 -5.11
CA ASP A 917 32.22 19.58 -4.43
C ASP A 917 33.19 18.42 -4.15
N ALA A 918 32.70 17.31 -3.62
CA ALA A 918 33.53 16.14 -3.33
C ALA A 918 34.13 15.49 -4.58
N LEU A 919 33.40 15.47 -5.70
CA LEU A 919 33.89 14.95 -6.98
C LEU A 919 34.93 15.87 -7.63
N ASN A 920 34.81 17.19 -7.40
CA ASN A 920 35.76 18.18 -7.87
C ASN A 920 37.07 18.17 -7.08
N GLU A 921 37.02 17.88 -5.77
CA GLU A 921 38.20 17.73 -4.92
C GLU A 921 38.95 16.39 -5.13
N TRP A 922 38.28 15.37 -5.68
CA TRP A 922 38.84 14.03 -5.84
C TRP A 922 39.66 13.89 -7.14
N ASP A 923 40.84 13.26 -7.06
CA ASP A 923 41.81 13.16 -8.17
C ASP A 923 41.64 11.93 -9.10
N GLY A 924 40.59 11.13 -8.96
CA GLY A 924 40.36 9.92 -9.79
C GLY A 924 39.52 10.16 -11.04
N GLY A 925 39.45 9.20 -11.96
CA GLY A 925 38.69 9.32 -13.21
C GLY A 925 37.17 9.29 -12.98
N LEU A 926 36.40 10.14 -13.67
CA LEU A 926 34.95 10.17 -13.54
C LEU A 926 34.26 9.99 -14.89
N VAL A 927 33.27 9.10 -14.92
CA VAL A 927 32.28 9.01 -15.98
C VAL A 927 30.89 9.14 -15.35
N LEU A 928 30.18 10.20 -15.70
CA LEU A 928 28.88 10.57 -15.15
C LEU A 928 27.81 10.44 -16.24
N VAL A 929 26.78 9.64 -16.00
CA VAL A 929 25.50 9.69 -16.72
C VAL A 929 24.53 10.42 -15.81
N SER A 930 24.02 11.55 -16.26
CA SER A 930 23.02 12.31 -15.51
C SER A 930 22.12 13.12 -16.45
N HIS A 931 20.92 13.40 -15.98
CA HIS A 931 20.02 14.38 -16.59
C HIS A 931 20.07 15.77 -15.92
N ASP A 932 20.93 15.96 -14.92
CA ASP A 932 21.12 17.24 -14.22
C ASP A 932 22.20 18.10 -14.91
N PHE A 933 21.76 19.19 -15.54
CA PHE A 933 22.63 20.15 -16.22
C PHE A 933 23.66 20.79 -15.29
N ARG A 934 23.30 21.07 -14.04
CA ARG A 934 24.15 21.76 -13.07
C ARG A 934 25.23 20.84 -12.54
N LEU A 935 24.89 19.60 -12.17
CA LEU A 935 25.88 18.61 -11.76
C LEU A 935 26.90 18.35 -12.88
N ILE A 936 26.42 18.20 -14.13
CA ILE A 936 27.28 18.03 -15.30
C ILE A 936 28.17 19.27 -15.47
N ASN A 937 27.61 20.48 -15.42
CA ASN A 937 28.37 21.71 -15.60
C ASN A 937 29.46 21.91 -14.53
N GLN A 938 29.19 21.48 -13.29
CA GLN A 938 30.12 21.64 -12.18
C GLN A 938 31.27 20.64 -12.21
N VAL A 939 31.02 19.40 -12.67
CA VAL A 939 31.97 18.29 -12.50
C VAL A 939 32.59 17.82 -13.82
N ALA A 940 31.85 17.86 -14.92
CA ALA A 940 32.30 17.34 -16.20
C ALA A 940 33.14 18.38 -16.99
N LYS A 941 34.23 17.91 -17.60
CA LYS A 941 35.08 18.70 -18.50
C LYS A 941 34.84 18.36 -19.97
N GLU A 942 34.33 17.16 -20.23
CA GLU A 942 34.04 16.66 -21.57
C GLU A 942 32.62 16.11 -21.62
N ILE A 943 31.94 16.32 -22.74
CA ILE A 943 30.59 15.80 -22.97
C ILE A 943 30.68 14.82 -24.14
N TRP A 944 30.20 13.60 -23.91
CA TRP A 944 30.18 12.53 -24.89
C TRP A 944 28.73 12.18 -25.20
N VAL A 945 28.36 12.29 -26.48
CA VAL A 945 27.00 12.06 -26.98
C VAL A 945 26.91 10.64 -27.54
N CYS A 946 26.04 9.84 -26.94
CA CYS A 946 25.70 8.48 -27.35
C CYS A 946 24.49 8.51 -28.28
N GLU A 947 24.72 8.47 -29.60
CA GLU A 947 23.67 8.48 -30.62
C GLU A 947 24.11 7.71 -31.87
N ASN A 948 23.16 7.22 -32.67
CA ASN A 948 23.41 6.60 -33.99
C ASN A 948 24.47 5.48 -33.96
N GLN A 949 24.44 4.63 -32.92
CA GLN A 949 25.40 3.54 -32.70
C GLN A 949 26.86 3.93 -32.49
N ALA A 950 27.12 5.21 -32.18
CA ALA A 950 28.45 5.74 -31.91
C ALA A 950 28.47 6.57 -30.60
N VAL A 951 29.68 6.81 -30.10
CA VAL A 951 29.93 7.76 -29.00
C VAL A 951 30.83 8.85 -29.55
N THR A 952 30.34 10.08 -29.57
CA THR A 952 31.06 11.23 -30.15
C THR A 952 31.32 12.30 -29.10
N ARG A 953 32.46 12.97 -29.18
CA ARG A 953 32.80 14.06 -28.27
C ARG A 953 32.16 15.36 -28.76
N TRP A 954 31.43 16.04 -27.89
CA TRP A 954 30.82 17.34 -28.19
C TRP A 954 31.83 18.47 -28.04
N GLU A 955 31.82 19.41 -29.00
CA GLU A 955 32.65 20.61 -28.98
C GLU A 955 31.92 21.77 -28.30
N GLY A 956 31.91 21.79 -26.97
CA GLY A 956 31.29 22.85 -26.19
C GLY A 956 31.07 22.46 -24.73
N ASP A 957 30.59 23.42 -23.95
CA ASP A 957 30.07 23.17 -22.61
C ASP A 957 28.63 22.64 -22.67
N ILE A 958 28.09 22.27 -21.51
CA ILE A 958 26.74 21.70 -21.41
C ILE A 958 25.66 22.75 -21.67
N MET A 959 25.96 24.03 -21.45
CA MET A 959 25.03 25.13 -21.75
C MET A 959 24.84 25.31 -23.25
N LYS A 960 25.92 25.27 -24.04
CA LYS A 960 25.83 25.25 -25.51
C LYS A 960 25.15 24.00 -26.02
N PHE A 961 25.33 22.86 -25.35
CA PHE A 961 24.59 21.65 -25.68
C PHE A 961 23.09 21.82 -25.38
N LYS A 962 22.71 22.45 -24.26
CA LYS A 962 21.32 22.82 -23.95
C LYS A 962 20.72 23.72 -25.02
N GLU A 963 21.45 24.75 -25.46
CA GLU A 963 21.03 25.64 -26.56
C GLU A 963 20.86 24.88 -27.88
N HIS A 964 21.77 23.95 -28.18
CA HIS A 964 21.65 23.08 -29.35
C HIS A 964 20.38 22.22 -29.29
N LEU A 965 20.07 21.62 -28.13
CA LEU A 965 18.83 20.87 -27.92
C LEU A 965 17.58 21.77 -28.04
N LYS A 966 17.62 22.99 -27.49
CA LYS A 966 16.53 23.98 -27.66
C LYS A 966 16.32 24.35 -29.13
N ALA A 967 17.40 24.57 -29.88
CA ALA A 967 17.29 24.89 -31.30
C ALA A 967 16.75 23.72 -32.13
N LYS A 968 17.08 22.48 -31.74
CA LYS A 968 16.55 21.25 -32.33
C LYS A 968 15.06 21.07 -32.03
N SER A 969 14.62 21.42 -30.82
CA SER A 969 13.21 21.31 -30.42
C SER A 969 12.30 22.42 -30.96
N VAL A 970 12.83 23.58 -31.36
CA VAL A 970 12.02 24.66 -31.96
C VAL A 970 11.84 24.49 -33.47
N ASN A 971 12.77 23.79 -34.15
CA ASN A 971 12.72 23.56 -35.60
C ASN A 971 11.92 22.29 -35.97
N PHE A 972 10.64 22.20 -35.57
CA PHE A 972 9.73 21.18 -36.06
C PHE A 972 8.94 21.68 -37.27
N PRO A 973 9.31 21.33 -38.52
CA PRO A 973 8.45 21.59 -39.66
C PRO A 973 7.27 20.60 -39.66
N PRO A 974 6.05 21.05 -39.99
CA PRO A 974 4.97 20.15 -40.34
C PRO A 974 5.33 19.52 -41.68
N LYS A 975 6.06 18.40 -41.67
CA LYS A 975 6.27 17.62 -42.89
C LYS A 975 5.08 16.70 -43.09
N SER A 976 4.12 17.28 -43.82
CA SER A 976 3.11 16.69 -44.74
C SER A 976 2.89 15.19 -44.69
#